data_AF-A0A1D6F5X3-F1
#
_entry.id   AF-A0A1D6F5X3-F1
#
_cell.length_a   1.000
_cell.length_b   1.000
_cell.length_c   1.000
_cell.angle_alpha   90.00
_cell.angle_beta   90.00
_cell.angle_gamma   90.00
#
_symmetry.space_group_name_H-M   'P 1'
#
loop_
_entity.id
_entity.type
_entity.pdbx_description
1 polymer ?
#
loop_
_entity_poly.entity_id
_entity_poly.type
_entity_poly.pdbx_seq_one_letter_code
_entity_poly.pdbx_strand_id
1 'polypeptide(L)'
;MISGYYVARFFTKKSLSSYFTFVALASLMVLWFVVHNYWDLNIWIAGMPLKSFTKYVVAAVIMAMAVPGLALLPTKLRFLLELGLIGHTLLLCYIENRLFNYASMYYYGFEEDIIYPNYMVFITTFLGLALVRRLYVDQRLGPKAAWILTCLYSSKLAMLFMTSRSVIWFSAVLLLAVTPPLLLYRDKSKGASKMKVWQAYFHASVIAFSAWLCRETIFEALQWWNGRPPSDGLLLGSYILLTGVACIPIVALHFPHAQSAKRFLVLIVATGLLFVVMQPPIKLSWVYRSDFITAAHLSDDDISIYGFVASKPSWPSWLLIATVVLTLAAVTSIIPVKYVVELRTSYAVAVGITLGIYISVQYFFQAVVLYPLLVATIVSAAVFVVFTHLPSESSTRVLPWVFSFLVALFPVTYLLEGHLRAKSFADEDEAEKFTNMLAIEGARMSLLGLYAAIFMIIALEIKFELTLLLREKAADRGMHGPSSRSAAFPPKARLLQQRRAHAAPTFTIKRLAAEAAWMPAIGNVSTVLCFGICLVLNLTLTGGSNRAIFFLAPILLLLNQDSDIFAGFGDRQRYFPVTVSISGYLLLTALYRIWEETWPGNGGWALDIGGPGWLFAVKNFALLVLTLPNHILFNRFMWDYVRQTDAKLLLTLPLNLPSIIMTDILTIRVLGLLGAMYSLAQYMISRRIRIAGMRYI
;
A
#
# COMPACT_ATOMS: atom_id res chain seq x y z
N MET A 1 22.69 -48.51 -44.27
CA MET A 1 24.10 -48.52 -44.73
C MET A 1 24.45 -47.36 -45.66
N ILE A 2 23.69 -47.09 -46.73
CA ILE A 2 23.98 -45.99 -47.68
C ILE A 2 24.02 -44.62 -46.99
N SER A 3 23.04 -44.30 -46.14
CA SER A 3 23.02 -43.07 -45.32
C SER A 3 24.31 -42.91 -44.48
N GLY A 4 24.77 -43.97 -43.80
CA GLY A 4 26.01 -43.97 -43.03
C GLY A 4 27.28 -43.75 -43.86
N TYR A 5 27.34 -44.29 -45.09
CA TYR A 5 28.45 -44.02 -46.02
C TYR A 5 28.59 -42.52 -46.33
N TYR A 6 27.47 -41.82 -46.55
CA TYR A 6 27.48 -40.38 -46.83
C TYR A 6 27.89 -39.54 -45.61
N VAL A 7 27.57 -39.96 -44.37
CA VAL A 7 28.11 -39.34 -43.14
C VAL A 7 29.62 -39.52 -43.03
N ALA A 8 30.11 -40.74 -43.25
CA ALA A 8 31.55 -41.03 -43.21
C ALA A 8 32.30 -40.23 -44.29
N ARG A 9 31.69 -40.10 -45.48
CA ARG A 9 32.20 -39.25 -46.56
C ARG A 9 32.19 -37.76 -46.18
N PHE A 10 31.20 -37.30 -45.43
CA PHE A 10 31.18 -35.93 -44.91
C PHE A 10 32.33 -35.68 -43.94
N PHE A 11 32.59 -36.57 -42.99
CA PHE A 11 33.71 -36.41 -42.05
C PHE A 11 35.08 -36.45 -42.73
N THR A 12 35.24 -37.26 -43.78
CA THR A 12 36.52 -37.41 -44.50
C THR A 12 36.74 -36.32 -45.56
N LYS A 13 35.74 -36.00 -46.37
CA LYS A 13 35.85 -35.07 -47.51
C LYS A 13 35.28 -33.67 -47.24
N LYS A 14 34.64 -33.45 -46.08
CA LYS A 14 34.01 -32.18 -45.67
C LYS A 14 33.05 -31.58 -46.72
N SER A 15 32.43 -32.41 -47.56
CA SER A 15 31.56 -31.91 -48.63
C SER A 15 30.12 -31.72 -48.17
N LEU A 16 29.57 -30.51 -48.35
CA LEU A 16 28.19 -30.19 -47.94
C LEU A 16 27.14 -31.05 -48.65
N SER A 17 27.37 -31.34 -49.94
CA SER A 17 26.47 -32.21 -50.72
C SER A 17 26.34 -33.60 -50.08
N SER A 18 27.44 -34.18 -49.57
CA SER A 18 27.39 -35.48 -48.89
C SER A 18 26.57 -35.44 -47.60
N TYR A 19 26.58 -34.32 -46.87
CA TYR A 19 25.75 -34.14 -45.68
C TYR A 19 24.26 -34.04 -46.02
N PHE A 20 23.87 -33.24 -47.01
CA PHE A 20 22.46 -33.12 -47.40
C PHE A 20 21.92 -34.42 -48.01
N THR A 21 22.73 -35.19 -48.76
CA THR A 21 22.34 -36.53 -49.21
C THR A 21 22.15 -37.50 -48.04
N PHE A 22 22.97 -37.38 -46.99
CA PHE A 22 22.76 -38.14 -45.76
C PHE A 22 21.43 -37.78 -45.10
N VAL A 23 21.15 -36.50 -44.90
CA VAL A 23 19.92 -36.01 -44.27
C VAL A 23 18.69 -36.48 -45.04
N ALA A 24 18.70 -36.40 -46.39
CA ALA A 24 17.61 -36.87 -47.23
C ALA A 24 17.36 -38.39 -47.04
N LEU A 25 18.41 -39.21 -47.13
CA LEU A 25 18.28 -40.66 -46.96
C LEU A 25 17.85 -41.05 -45.53
N ALA A 26 18.37 -40.36 -44.51
CA ALA A 26 17.98 -40.58 -43.12
C ALA A 26 16.52 -40.16 -42.87
N SER A 27 16.09 -39.02 -43.42
CA SER A 27 14.71 -38.56 -43.32
C SER A 27 13.71 -39.55 -43.94
N LEU A 28 14.07 -40.16 -45.07
CA LEU A 28 13.24 -41.16 -45.73
C LEU A 28 13.11 -42.43 -44.89
N MET A 29 14.19 -42.87 -44.23
CA MET A 29 14.15 -44.00 -43.30
C MET A 29 13.26 -43.72 -42.07
N VAL A 30 13.38 -42.53 -41.47
CA VAL A 30 12.53 -42.11 -40.35
C VAL A 30 11.08 -42.04 -40.76
N LEU A 31 10.78 -41.42 -41.91
CA LEU A 31 9.42 -41.33 -42.45
C LEU A 31 8.85 -42.74 -42.69
N TRP A 32 9.60 -43.61 -43.35
CA TRP A 32 9.17 -44.99 -43.61
C TRP A 32 8.87 -45.75 -42.31
N PHE A 33 9.76 -45.67 -41.31
CA PHE A 33 9.58 -46.33 -40.02
C PHE A 33 8.32 -45.83 -39.31
N VAL A 34 8.11 -44.52 -39.24
CA VAL A 34 6.98 -43.93 -38.54
C VAL A 34 5.66 -44.22 -39.28
N VAL A 35 5.67 -44.14 -40.61
CA VAL A 35 4.50 -44.46 -41.44
C VAL A 35 4.09 -45.91 -41.23
N HIS A 36 5.03 -46.84 -41.33
CA HIS A 36 4.72 -48.26 -41.27
C HIS A 36 4.23 -48.73 -39.90
N ASN A 37 4.75 -48.17 -38.80
CA ASN A 37 4.42 -48.66 -37.45
C ASN A 37 3.27 -47.92 -36.78
N TYR A 38 3.09 -46.60 -37.03
CA TYR A 38 2.24 -45.76 -36.19
C TYR A 38 1.14 -44.99 -36.93
N TRP A 39 1.20 -44.92 -38.26
CA TRP A 39 0.36 -44.00 -39.02
C TRP A 39 -1.07 -44.49 -39.24
N ASP A 40 -1.25 -45.82 -39.28
CA ASP A 40 -2.56 -46.46 -39.47
C ASP A 40 -3.24 -46.81 -38.14
N LEU A 41 -2.60 -46.50 -37.00
CA LEU A 41 -3.18 -46.67 -35.68
C LEU A 41 -4.18 -45.53 -35.38
N ASN A 42 -5.45 -45.92 -35.15
CA ASN A 42 -6.55 -45.00 -34.80
C ASN A 42 -6.58 -44.69 -33.29
N ILE A 43 -5.45 -44.20 -32.75
CA ILE A 43 -5.34 -43.81 -31.33
C ILE A 43 -5.35 -42.29 -31.23
N TRP A 44 -6.02 -41.75 -30.21
CA TRP A 44 -6.00 -40.33 -29.88
C TRP A 44 -4.99 -40.08 -28.76
N ILE A 45 -4.04 -39.18 -29.00
CA ILE A 45 -3.05 -38.76 -27.99
C ILE A 45 -3.04 -37.24 -27.98
N ALA A 46 -3.07 -36.63 -26.80
CA ALA A 46 -2.94 -35.17 -26.64
C ALA A 46 -3.94 -34.34 -27.48
N GLY A 47 -5.15 -34.89 -27.68
CA GLY A 47 -6.25 -34.20 -28.36
C GLY A 47 -6.15 -34.17 -29.88
N MET A 48 -5.34 -35.07 -30.42
CA MET A 48 -5.15 -35.22 -31.85
C MET A 48 -4.99 -36.69 -32.23
N PRO A 49 -5.34 -37.08 -33.46
CA PRO A 49 -5.08 -38.43 -33.93
C PRO A 49 -3.56 -38.66 -33.99
N LEU A 50 -3.12 -39.86 -33.61
CA LEU A 50 -1.72 -40.28 -33.61
C LEU A 50 -1.04 -40.02 -34.96
N LYS A 51 -1.76 -40.23 -36.07
CA LYS A 51 -1.34 -39.89 -37.43
C LYS A 51 -0.92 -38.42 -37.62
N SER A 52 -1.60 -37.47 -36.98
CA SER A 52 -1.18 -36.06 -37.05
C SER A 52 0.02 -35.81 -36.14
N PHE A 53 0.11 -36.50 -35.00
CA PHE A 53 1.20 -36.34 -34.05
C PHE A 53 2.52 -36.84 -34.65
N THR A 54 2.49 -38.01 -35.27
CA THR A 54 3.62 -38.62 -35.97
C THR A 54 4.14 -37.73 -37.11
N LYS A 55 3.28 -37.03 -37.85
CA LYS A 55 3.70 -36.03 -38.85
C LYS A 55 4.55 -34.93 -38.23
N TYR A 56 4.15 -34.37 -37.09
CA TYR A 56 4.93 -33.33 -36.43
C TYR A 56 6.24 -33.87 -35.88
N VAL A 57 6.26 -35.06 -35.27
CA VAL A 57 7.50 -35.69 -34.78
C VAL A 57 8.48 -35.94 -35.93
N VAL A 58 8.01 -36.49 -37.05
CA VAL A 58 8.85 -36.69 -38.25
C VAL A 58 9.40 -35.35 -38.74
N ALA A 59 8.57 -34.32 -38.85
CA ALA A 59 9.03 -32.98 -39.23
C ALA A 59 10.08 -32.42 -38.24
N ALA A 60 9.91 -32.63 -36.94
CA ALA A 60 10.87 -32.24 -35.90
C ALA A 60 12.23 -32.89 -36.11
N VAL A 61 12.24 -34.20 -36.34
CA VAL A 61 13.45 -35.00 -36.52
C VAL A 61 14.17 -34.61 -37.81
N ILE A 62 13.44 -34.41 -38.90
CA ILE A 62 14.00 -33.94 -40.18
C ILE A 62 14.66 -32.57 -40.01
N MET A 63 13.98 -31.63 -39.35
CA MET A 63 14.53 -30.30 -39.05
C MET A 63 15.78 -30.38 -38.17
N ALA A 64 15.77 -31.22 -37.13
CA ALA A 64 16.92 -31.42 -36.25
C ALA A 64 18.14 -31.99 -36.98
N MET A 65 17.94 -32.87 -37.97
CA MET A 65 19.01 -33.39 -38.82
C MET A 65 19.49 -32.37 -39.86
N ALA A 66 18.62 -31.50 -40.37
CA ALA A 66 18.99 -30.51 -41.38
C ALA A 66 19.75 -29.30 -40.82
N VAL A 67 19.38 -28.83 -39.62
CA VAL A 67 19.92 -27.61 -38.98
C VAL A 67 21.46 -27.59 -38.85
N PRO A 68 22.15 -28.67 -38.41
CA PRO A 68 23.60 -28.66 -38.34
C PRO A 68 24.27 -28.51 -39.72
N GLY A 69 23.67 -29.04 -40.79
CA GLY A 69 24.13 -28.84 -42.16
C GLY A 69 23.97 -27.39 -42.63
N LEU A 70 22.86 -26.75 -42.25
CA LEU A 70 22.63 -25.33 -42.53
C LEU A 70 23.65 -24.43 -41.81
N ALA A 71 24.19 -24.85 -40.67
CA ALA A 71 25.21 -24.10 -39.94
C ALA A 71 26.58 -24.05 -40.64
N LEU A 72 26.81 -24.94 -41.61
CA LEU A 72 28.05 -25.02 -42.39
C LEU A 72 27.97 -24.22 -43.71
N LEU A 73 26.81 -23.64 -44.02
CA LEU A 73 26.62 -22.79 -45.20
C LEU A 73 27.37 -21.46 -45.05
N PRO A 74 27.75 -20.81 -46.18
CA PRO A 74 28.40 -19.50 -46.15
C PRO A 74 27.54 -18.44 -45.44
N THR A 75 28.20 -17.44 -44.88
CA THR A 75 27.58 -16.40 -44.01
C THR A 75 26.39 -15.67 -44.65
N LYS A 76 26.33 -15.57 -45.98
CA LYS A 76 25.19 -14.99 -46.73
C LYS A 76 23.88 -15.78 -46.55
N LEU A 77 23.96 -17.09 -46.31
CA LEU A 77 22.82 -18.01 -46.16
C LEU A 77 22.48 -18.29 -44.69
N ARG A 78 23.09 -17.58 -43.75
CA ARG A 78 22.92 -17.79 -42.31
C ARG A 78 21.49 -17.57 -41.83
N PHE A 79 20.69 -16.79 -42.55
CA PHE A 79 19.25 -16.64 -42.26
C PHE A 79 18.49 -17.97 -42.34
N LEU A 80 18.94 -18.93 -43.16
CA LEU A 80 18.32 -20.28 -43.25
C LEU A 80 18.53 -21.08 -41.97
N LEU A 81 19.72 -20.98 -41.35
CA LEU A 81 19.99 -21.58 -40.05
C LEU A 81 19.07 -20.97 -38.99
N GLU A 82 18.96 -19.64 -38.97
CA GLU A 82 18.11 -18.92 -38.01
C GLU A 82 16.65 -19.30 -38.16
N LEU A 83 16.13 -19.33 -39.40
CA LEU A 83 14.77 -19.76 -39.69
C LEU A 83 14.53 -21.23 -39.33
N GLY A 84 15.51 -22.10 -39.61
CA GLY A 84 15.45 -23.52 -39.28
C GLY A 84 15.39 -23.76 -37.77
N LEU A 85 16.21 -23.04 -36.99
CA LEU A 85 16.19 -23.10 -35.52
C LEU A 85 14.85 -22.57 -34.97
N ILE A 86 14.39 -21.40 -35.42
CA ILE A 86 13.09 -20.83 -34.98
C ILE A 86 11.95 -21.80 -35.32
N GLY A 87 11.91 -22.31 -36.55
CA GLY A 87 10.90 -23.28 -36.97
C GLY A 87 10.93 -24.57 -36.15
N HIS A 88 12.13 -25.08 -35.83
CA HIS A 88 12.27 -26.29 -35.02
C HIS A 88 11.76 -26.04 -33.59
N THR A 89 12.10 -24.90 -32.99
CA THR A 89 11.61 -24.54 -31.65
C THR A 89 10.12 -24.30 -31.59
N LEU A 90 9.51 -23.65 -32.61
CA LEU A 90 8.07 -23.46 -32.68
C LEU A 90 7.33 -24.79 -32.72
N LEU A 91 7.84 -25.73 -33.52
CA LEU A 91 7.26 -27.06 -33.64
C LEU A 91 7.44 -27.87 -32.35
N LEU A 92 8.60 -27.75 -31.68
CA LEU A 92 8.82 -28.34 -30.35
C LEU A 92 7.84 -27.77 -29.31
N CYS A 93 7.67 -26.44 -29.26
CA CYS A 93 6.71 -25.80 -28.36
C CYS A 93 5.28 -26.25 -28.65
N TYR A 94 4.90 -26.41 -29.93
CA TYR A 94 3.57 -26.90 -30.30
C TYR A 94 3.32 -28.34 -29.83
N ILE A 95 4.29 -29.24 -30.04
CA ILE A 95 4.21 -30.64 -29.60
C ILE A 95 4.12 -30.72 -28.07
N GLU A 96 5.02 -30.04 -27.35
CA GLU A 96 5.03 -30.04 -25.88
C GLU A 96 3.75 -29.43 -25.30
N ASN A 97 3.22 -28.34 -25.88
CA ASN A 97 1.95 -27.74 -25.45
C ASN A 97 0.81 -28.74 -25.47
N ARG A 98 0.73 -29.55 -26.54
CA ARG A 98 -0.32 -30.55 -26.69
C ARG A 98 -0.13 -31.68 -25.69
N LEU A 99 1.07 -32.22 -25.59
CA LEU A 99 1.38 -33.33 -24.68
C LEU A 99 1.14 -32.95 -23.21
N PHE A 100 1.50 -31.73 -22.81
CA PHE A 100 1.35 -31.25 -21.44
C PHE A 100 -0.09 -30.82 -21.11
N ASN A 101 -0.61 -29.80 -21.80
CA ASN A 101 -1.87 -29.16 -21.43
C ASN A 101 -3.11 -30.00 -21.77
N TYR A 102 -3.08 -30.79 -22.85
CA TYR A 102 -4.25 -31.58 -23.22
C TYR A 102 -4.40 -32.82 -22.32
N ALA A 103 -3.28 -33.46 -21.96
CA ALA A 103 -3.28 -34.59 -21.04
C ALA A 103 -3.81 -34.15 -19.66
N SER A 104 -3.38 -32.99 -19.15
CA SER A 104 -3.81 -32.49 -17.85
C SER A 104 -5.27 -32.00 -17.81
N MET A 105 -5.80 -31.45 -18.91
CA MET A 105 -7.15 -30.84 -18.92
C MET A 105 -8.29 -31.87 -19.01
N TYR A 106 -8.07 -33.02 -19.68
CA TYR A 106 -9.13 -34.02 -19.92
C TYR A 106 -9.03 -35.27 -19.06
N TYR A 107 -7.84 -35.63 -18.55
CA TYR A 107 -7.65 -36.78 -17.67
C TYR A 107 -7.48 -36.35 -16.20
N TYR A 108 -8.32 -35.41 -15.75
CA TYR A 108 -8.34 -34.95 -14.36
C TYR A 108 -8.92 -36.07 -13.48
N GLY A 109 -8.06 -36.92 -12.89
CA GLY A 109 -8.49 -37.97 -11.96
C GLY A 109 -7.74 -39.32 -12.03
N PHE A 110 -6.91 -39.55 -13.04
CA PHE A 110 -6.03 -40.73 -13.09
C PHE A 110 -4.60 -40.29 -12.73
N GLU A 111 -4.26 -40.32 -11.44
CA GLU A 111 -2.93 -39.90 -10.92
C GLU A 111 -1.76 -40.69 -11.52
N GLU A 112 -2.02 -41.85 -12.14
CA GLU A 112 -1.00 -42.78 -12.65
C GLU A 112 -0.58 -42.53 -14.11
N ASP A 113 -1.32 -41.75 -14.91
CA ASP A 113 -1.09 -41.60 -16.36
C ASP A 113 -0.57 -40.20 -16.77
N ILE A 114 0.51 -39.73 -16.14
CA ILE A 114 1.19 -38.49 -16.54
C ILE A 114 1.99 -38.74 -17.84
N ILE A 115 1.38 -38.45 -18.98
CA ILE A 115 1.98 -38.65 -20.33
C ILE A 115 3.25 -37.79 -20.53
N TYR A 116 3.29 -36.56 -20.00
CA TYR A 116 4.42 -35.64 -20.16
C TYR A 116 4.76 -34.91 -18.85
N PRO A 117 5.82 -35.33 -18.14
CA PRO A 117 6.09 -34.86 -16.79
C PRO A 117 6.79 -33.49 -16.75
N ASN A 118 6.57 -32.75 -15.66
CA ASN A 118 7.11 -31.39 -15.43
C ASN A 118 8.63 -31.27 -15.63
N TYR A 119 9.39 -32.29 -15.22
CA TYR A 119 10.85 -32.27 -15.33
C TYR A 119 11.34 -32.26 -16.79
N MET A 120 10.58 -32.84 -17.73
CA MET A 120 10.93 -32.79 -19.15
C MET A 120 10.83 -31.36 -19.69
N VAL A 121 9.78 -30.62 -19.32
CA VAL A 121 9.64 -29.19 -19.68
C VAL A 121 10.83 -28.38 -19.16
N PHE A 122 11.25 -28.61 -17.91
CA PHE A 122 12.42 -27.94 -17.35
C PHE A 122 13.70 -28.26 -18.13
N ILE A 123 13.97 -29.54 -18.37
CA ILE A 123 15.18 -29.98 -19.08
C ILE A 123 15.23 -29.40 -20.50
N THR A 124 14.14 -29.53 -21.28
CA THR A 124 14.12 -29.03 -22.67
C THR A 124 14.22 -27.51 -22.74
N THR A 125 13.66 -26.81 -21.75
CA THR A 125 13.75 -25.34 -21.66
C THR A 125 15.16 -24.87 -21.30
N PHE A 126 15.74 -25.37 -20.22
CA PHE A 126 17.07 -24.94 -19.77
C PHE A 126 18.18 -25.37 -20.74
N LEU A 127 18.09 -26.58 -21.31
CA LEU A 127 19.01 -27.03 -22.34
C LEU A 127 18.91 -26.14 -23.59
N GLY A 128 17.69 -25.82 -24.02
CA GLY A 128 17.43 -24.90 -25.13
C GLY A 128 18.06 -23.53 -24.90
N LEU A 129 17.82 -22.92 -23.74
CA LEU A 129 18.41 -21.62 -23.36
C LEU A 129 19.94 -21.66 -23.30
N ALA A 130 20.52 -22.73 -22.74
CA ALA A 130 21.97 -22.90 -22.67
C ALA A 130 22.59 -23.01 -24.08
N LEU A 131 21.95 -23.75 -24.98
CA LEU A 131 22.39 -23.89 -26.37
C LEU A 131 22.26 -22.60 -27.15
N VAL A 132 21.15 -21.86 -27.01
CA VAL A 132 20.97 -20.54 -27.64
C VAL A 132 22.05 -19.57 -27.17
N ARG A 133 22.35 -19.54 -25.87
CA ARG A 133 23.43 -18.70 -25.30
C ARG A 133 24.78 -19.08 -25.89
N ARG A 134 25.10 -20.37 -25.98
CA ARG A 134 26.36 -20.86 -26.56
C ARG A 134 26.48 -20.46 -28.04
N LEU A 135 25.45 -20.71 -28.85
CA LEU A 135 25.43 -20.35 -30.28
C LEU A 135 25.52 -18.83 -30.52
N TYR A 136 24.97 -18.03 -29.61
CA TYR A 136 25.09 -16.57 -29.64
C TYR A 136 26.51 -16.10 -29.30
N VAL A 137 27.13 -16.65 -28.25
CA VAL A 137 28.53 -16.34 -27.88
C VAL A 137 29.49 -16.74 -29.00
N ASP A 138 29.27 -17.90 -29.62
CA ASP A 138 30.05 -18.41 -30.75
C ASP A 138 29.84 -17.60 -32.05
N GLN A 139 29.06 -16.51 -32.01
CA GLN A 139 28.75 -15.66 -33.17
C GLN A 139 28.18 -16.46 -34.34
N ARG A 140 27.42 -17.53 -34.07
CA ARG A 140 26.70 -18.35 -35.07
C ARG A 140 25.22 -17.98 -35.22
N LEU A 141 24.68 -17.28 -34.24
CA LEU A 141 23.30 -16.79 -34.24
C LEU A 141 23.24 -15.26 -34.22
N GLY A 142 22.42 -14.65 -35.06
CA GLY A 142 22.17 -13.20 -35.03
C GLY A 142 21.38 -12.77 -33.79
N PRO A 143 21.44 -11.48 -33.40
CA PRO A 143 20.79 -10.98 -32.18
C PRO A 143 19.27 -11.10 -32.22
N LYS A 144 18.64 -10.94 -33.40
CA LYS A 144 17.18 -11.08 -33.56
C LYS A 144 16.72 -12.52 -33.38
N ALA A 145 17.43 -13.48 -33.97
CA ALA A 145 17.10 -14.90 -33.84
C ALA A 145 17.36 -15.41 -32.42
N ALA A 146 18.47 -15.00 -31.79
CA ALA A 146 18.75 -15.30 -30.38
C ALA A 146 17.63 -14.82 -29.46
N TRP A 147 17.17 -13.58 -29.67
CA TRP A 147 16.05 -13.01 -28.94
C TRP A 147 14.76 -13.82 -29.09
N ILE A 148 14.32 -14.11 -30.33
CA ILE A 148 13.10 -14.92 -30.57
C ILE A 148 13.20 -16.29 -29.89
N LEU A 149 14.33 -16.99 -30.05
CA LEU A 149 14.54 -18.30 -29.45
C LEU A 149 14.52 -18.23 -27.91
N THR A 150 15.13 -17.21 -27.30
CA THR A 150 15.07 -17.04 -25.84
C THR A 150 13.63 -16.83 -25.36
N CYS A 151 12.80 -16.08 -26.07
CA CYS A 151 11.39 -15.89 -25.72
C CYS A 151 10.58 -17.18 -25.87
N LEU A 152 10.78 -17.95 -26.95
CA LEU A 152 10.07 -19.21 -27.21
C LEU A 152 10.43 -20.31 -26.21
N TYR A 153 11.70 -20.42 -25.81
CA TYR A 153 12.06 -21.39 -24.76
C TYR A 153 11.54 -20.92 -23.39
N SER A 154 11.66 -19.63 -23.06
CA SER A 154 11.20 -19.12 -21.76
C SER A 154 9.68 -19.22 -21.60
N SER A 155 8.90 -19.08 -22.68
CA SER A 155 7.43 -19.19 -22.62
C SER A 155 6.94 -20.59 -22.23
N LYS A 156 7.75 -21.64 -22.43
CA LYS A 156 7.41 -23.00 -21.99
C LYS A 156 7.23 -23.11 -20.48
N LEU A 157 7.95 -22.31 -19.70
CA LEU A 157 7.80 -22.29 -18.24
C LEU A 157 6.39 -21.89 -17.80
N ALA A 158 5.65 -21.14 -18.62
CA ALA A 158 4.28 -20.75 -18.31
C ALA A 158 3.33 -21.96 -18.19
N MET A 159 3.59 -23.05 -18.92
CA MET A 159 2.80 -24.29 -18.82
C MET A 159 2.81 -24.87 -17.40
N LEU A 160 3.92 -24.72 -16.68
CA LEU A 160 4.08 -25.30 -15.35
C LEU A 160 3.24 -24.59 -14.29
N PHE A 161 2.85 -23.34 -14.54
CA PHE A 161 2.02 -22.56 -13.63
C PHE A 161 0.54 -22.66 -13.99
N MET A 162 0.22 -22.79 -15.28
CA MET A 162 -1.15 -22.78 -15.77
C MET A 162 -1.35 -23.76 -16.91
N THR A 163 -2.34 -24.64 -16.75
CA THR A 163 -2.75 -25.58 -17.78
C THR A 163 -3.86 -24.97 -18.65
N SER A 164 -3.49 -24.37 -19.77
CA SER A 164 -4.47 -23.88 -20.74
C SER A 164 -3.96 -23.97 -22.18
N ARG A 165 -4.91 -24.09 -23.12
CA ARG A 165 -4.66 -24.45 -24.53
C ARG A 165 -3.70 -23.49 -25.23
N SER A 166 -3.70 -22.22 -24.84
CA SER A 166 -3.02 -21.12 -25.53
C SER A 166 -1.95 -20.42 -24.69
N VAL A 167 -1.68 -20.89 -23.45
CA VAL A 167 -0.75 -20.25 -22.49
C VAL A 167 0.65 -20.03 -23.07
N ILE A 168 1.23 -21.02 -23.76
CA ILE A 168 2.56 -20.86 -24.37
C ILE A 168 2.57 -19.76 -25.42
N TRP A 169 1.53 -19.69 -26.25
CA TRP A 169 1.49 -18.76 -27.37
C TRP A 169 1.31 -17.32 -26.88
N PHE A 170 0.40 -17.12 -25.93
CA PHE A 170 0.20 -15.80 -25.33
C PHE A 170 1.42 -15.35 -24.51
N SER A 171 2.02 -16.22 -23.71
CA SER A 171 3.26 -15.90 -23.01
C SER A 171 4.44 -15.65 -23.95
N ALA A 172 4.55 -16.37 -25.08
CA ALA A 172 5.55 -16.10 -26.10
C ALA A 172 5.36 -14.71 -26.74
N VAL A 173 4.12 -14.35 -27.11
CA VAL A 173 3.79 -13.03 -27.68
C VAL A 173 4.07 -11.92 -26.67
N LEU A 174 3.71 -12.10 -25.40
CA LEU A 174 4.00 -11.15 -24.33
C LEU A 174 5.50 -10.99 -24.10
N LEU A 175 6.26 -12.10 -24.01
CA LEU A 175 7.72 -12.05 -23.87
C LEU A 175 8.38 -11.35 -25.06
N LEU A 176 7.92 -11.61 -26.28
CA LEU A 176 8.35 -10.90 -27.49
C LEU A 176 7.95 -9.41 -27.47
N ALA A 177 6.91 -9.00 -26.76
CA ALA A 177 6.57 -7.59 -26.63
C ALA A 177 7.45 -6.87 -25.58
N VAL A 178 7.75 -7.53 -24.46
CA VAL A 178 8.39 -6.91 -23.26
C VAL A 178 9.91 -6.94 -23.30
N THR A 179 10.51 -7.96 -23.91
CA THR A 179 11.98 -8.16 -23.89
C THR A 179 12.81 -7.37 -24.92
N PRO A 180 12.29 -6.77 -26.01
CA PRO A 180 13.07 -5.93 -26.93
C PRO A 180 13.94 -4.86 -26.27
N PRO A 181 13.45 -4.07 -25.30
CA PRO A 181 14.24 -3.05 -24.61
C PRO A 181 15.44 -3.61 -23.84
N LEU A 182 15.36 -4.89 -23.42
CA LEU A 182 16.38 -5.58 -22.62
C LEU A 182 17.42 -6.31 -23.49
N LEU A 183 16.99 -6.90 -24.60
CA LEU A 183 17.80 -7.84 -25.39
C LEU A 183 18.24 -7.27 -26.74
N LEU A 184 17.43 -6.45 -27.41
CA LEU A 184 17.74 -5.93 -28.75
C LEU A 184 18.49 -4.59 -28.71
N TYR A 185 18.15 -3.72 -27.77
CA TYR A 185 18.73 -2.38 -27.66
C TYR A 185 19.89 -2.27 -26.65
N ARG A 186 20.42 -3.42 -26.19
CA ARG A 186 21.50 -3.48 -25.21
C ARG A 186 22.86 -3.26 -25.89
N ASP A 187 23.29 -2.01 -26.00
CA ASP A 187 24.67 -1.68 -26.39
C ASP A 187 25.64 -1.91 -25.21
N LYS A 188 26.80 -2.52 -25.48
CA LYS A 188 27.86 -2.77 -24.48
C LYS A 188 28.70 -1.52 -24.17
N SER A 189 28.57 -0.46 -24.95
CA SER A 189 29.25 0.82 -24.70
C SER A 189 28.44 1.65 -23.70
N LYS A 190 29.10 2.07 -22.61
CA LYS A 190 28.49 2.87 -21.55
C LYS A 190 27.97 4.20 -22.12
N GLY A 191 26.67 4.46 -22.01
CA GLY A 191 26.17 5.83 -21.82
C GLY A 191 25.14 6.42 -22.79
N ALA A 192 24.57 5.70 -23.77
CA ALA A 192 23.53 6.29 -24.61
C ALA A 192 22.37 5.32 -24.90
N SER A 193 21.16 5.65 -24.44
CA SER A 193 19.94 5.04 -24.96
C SER A 193 19.65 5.62 -26.35
N LYS A 194 19.60 4.76 -27.37
CA LYS A 194 19.34 5.17 -28.75
C LYS A 194 17.88 5.04 -29.18
N MET A 195 17.00 4.48 -28.33
CA MET A 195 15.61 4.24 -28.74
C MET A 195 14.91 5.58 -28.96
N LYS A 196 14.48 5.83 -30.20
CA LYS A 196 13.75 7.07 -30.54
C LYS A 196 12.40 7.08 -29.82
N VAL A 197 11.90 8.26 -29.51
CA VAL A 197 10.60 8.43 -28.82
C VAL A 197 9.46 7.72 -29.55
N TRP A 198 9.39 7.81 -30.88
CA TRP A 198 8.39 7.08 -31.68
C TRP A 198 8.49 5.55 -31.52
N GLN A 199 9.71 5.01 -31.45
CA GLN A 199 9.93 3.57 -31.25
C GLN A 199 9.45 3.16 -29.84
N ALA A 200 9.64 4.01 -28.84
CA ALA A 200 9.14 3.77 -27.49
C ALA A 200 7.61 3.69 -27.45
N TYR A 201 6.92 4.63 -28.11
CA TYR A 201 5.46 4.59 -28.23
C TYR A 201 4.99 3.36 -28.99
N PHE A 202 5.67 2.99 -30.09
CA PHE A 202 5.34 1.77 -30.82
C PHE A 202 5.49 0.52 -29.95
N HIS A 203 6.58 0.38 -29.21
CA HIS A 203 6.78 -0.74 -28.29
C HIS A 203 5.73 -0.76 -27.17
N ALA A 204 5.37 0.40 -26.61
CA ALA A 204 4.29 0.49 -25.62
C ALA A 204 2.93 0.06 -26.20
N SER A 205 2.61 0.44 -27.44
CA SER A 205 1.40 -0.01 -28.14
C SER A 205 1.39 -1.51 -28.40
N VAL A 206 2.53 -2.09 -28.79
CA VAL A 206 2.67 -3.55 -28.97
C VAL A 206 2.52 -4.28 -27.63
N ILE A 207 3.05 -3.73 -26.54
CA ILE A 207 2.86 -4.27 -25.19
C ILE A 207 1.38 -4.24 -24.80
N ALA A 208 0.70 -3.11 -24.98
CA ALA A 208 -0.73 -2.98 -24.71
C ALA A 208 -1.54 -4.01 -25.51
N PHE A 209 -1.29 -4.12 -26.81
CA PHE A 209 -1.95 -5.11 -27.65
C PHE A 209 -1.63 -6.56 -27.23
N SER A 210 -0.40 -6.86 -26.86
CA SER A 210 -0.01 -8.20 -26.39
C SER A 210 -0.70 -8.59 -25.08
N ALA A 211 -0.79 -7.67 -24.12
CA ALA A 211 -1.50 -7.90 -22.87
C ALA A 211 -3.00 -8.11 -23.12
N TRP A 212 -3.57 -7.47 -24.13
CA TRP A 212 -4.97 -7.62 -24.53
C TRP A 212 -5.24 -9.00 -25.14
N LEU A 213 -4.29 -9.53 -25.92
CA LEU A 213 -4.36 -10.90 -26.41
C LEU A 213 -4.26 -11.93 -25.28
N CYS A 214 -3.50 -11.63 -24.23
CA CYS A 214 -3.36 -12.50 -23.04
C CYS A 214 -4.59 -12.49 -22.12
N ARG A 215 -5.69 -11.84 -22.50
CA ARG A 215 -6.85 -11.63 -21.62
C ARG A 215 -7.48 -12.91 -21.09
N GLU A 216 -7.58 -13.95 -21.92
CA GLU A 216 -8.16 -15.24 -21.54
C GLU A 216 -7.25 -15.95 -20.53
N THR A 217 -5.93 -15.89 -20.76
CA THR A 217 -4.97 -16.44 -19.78
C THR A 217 -4.94 -15.67 -18.48
N ILE A 218 -5.13 -14.34 -18.52
CA ILE A 218 -5.23 -13.55 -17.29
C ILE A 218 -6.50 -13.93 -16.53
N PHE A 219 -7.62 -14.10 -17.23
CA PHE A 219 -8.88 -14.55 -16.64
C PHE A 219 -8.72 -15.91 -15.95
N GLU A 220 -8.18 -16.91 -16.66
CA GLU A 220 -7.93 -18.24 -16.11
C GLU A 220 -6.96 -18.20 -14.92
N ALA A 221 -5.94 -17.34 -14.96
CA ALA A 221 -4.95 -17.20 -13.88
C ALA A 221 -5.63 -16.68 -12.60
N LEU A 222 -6.47 -15.66 -12.77
CA LEU A 222 -7.21 -15.04 -11.69
C LEU A 222 -8.31 -15.96 -11.16
N GLN A 223 -8.96 -16.72 -12.03
CA GLN A 223 -9.95 -17.72 -11.63
C GLN A 223 -9.30 -18.86 -10.84
N TRP A 224 -8.14 -19.35 -11.29
CA TRP A 224 -7.37 -20.35 -10.55
C TRP A 224 -6.92 -19.84 -9.18
N TRP A 225 -6.50 -18.58 -9.09
CA TRP A 225 -6.07 -17.97 -7.83
C TRP A 225 -7.24 -17.70 -6.85
N ASN A 226 -8.37 -17.19 -7.35
CA ASN A 226 -9.51 -16.80 -6.51
C ASN A 226 -10.50 -17.93 -6.26
N GLY A 227 -10.45 -19.01 -7.04
CA GLY A 227 -11.43 -20.11 -7.01
C GLY A 227 -12.81 -19.76 -7.59
N ARG A 228 -13.01 -18.51 -8.05
CA ARG A 228 -14.26 -17.99 -8.61
C ARG A 228 -13.98 -17.12 -9.84
N PRO A 229 -14.93 -16.93 -10.77
CA PRO A 229 -14.72 -16.07 -11.92
C PRO A 229 -14.34 -14.64 -11.45
N PRO A 230 -13.26 -14.05 -11.98
CA PRO A 230 -12.82 -12.71 -11.58
C PRO A 230 -13.83 -11.66 -12.04
N SER A 231 -14.04 -10.62 -11.23
CA SER A 231 -14.86 -9.47 -11.63
C SER A 231 -14.26 -8.71 -12.82
N ASP A 232 -15.11 -8.10 -13.65
CA ASP A 232 -14.69 -7.27 -14.79
C ASP A 232 -13.69 -6.18 -14.39
N GLY A 233 -13.87 -5.58 -13.21
CA GLY A 233 -12.95 -4.58 -12.64
C GLY A 233 -11.57 -5.15 -12.32
N LEU A 234 -11.51 -6.35 -11.72
CA LEU A 234 -10.26 -7.05 -11.44
C LEU A 234 -9.53 -7.42 -12.74
N LEU A 235 -10.28 -7.87 -13.74
CA LEU A 235 -9.73 -8.26 -15.02
C LEU A 235 -9.18 -7.05 -15.81
N LEU A 236 -9.91 -5.93 -15.87
CA LEU A 236 -9.37 -4.71 -16.48
C LEU A 236 -8.16 -4.16 -15.71
N GLY A 237 -8.23 -4.19 -14.37
CA GLY A 237 -7.13 -3.75 -13.51
C GLY A 237 -5.85 -4.54 -13.72
N SER A 238 -5.95 -5.87 -13.80
CA SER A 238 -4.81 -6.74 -14.08
C SER A 238 -4.22 -6.51 -15.47
N TYR A 239 -5.03 -6.22 -16.49
CA TYR A 239 -4.55 -5.81 -17.81
C TYR A 239 -3.77 -4.48 -17.75
N ILE A 240 -4.33 -3.44 -17.12
CA ILE A 240 -3.67 -2.14 -16.98
C ILE A 240 -2.36 -2.29 -16.18
N LEU A 241 -2.39 -3.08 -15.11
CA LEU A 241 -1.21 -3.35 -14.29
C LEU A 241 -0.14 -4.08 -15.10
N LEU A 242 -0.50 -5.12 -15.86
CA LEU A 242 0.43 -5.87 -16.70
C LEU A 242 1.07 -4.98 -17.76
N THR A 243 0.30 -4.14 -18.44
CA THR A 243 0.82 -3.19 -19.44
C THR A 243 1.77 -2.16 -18.81
N GLY A 244 1.43 -1.63 -17.63
CA GLY A 244 2.29 -0.73 -16.87
C GLY A 244 3.61 -1.39 -16.47
N VAL A 245 3.56 -2.57 -15.85
CA VAL A 245 4.77 -3.32 -15.42
C VAL A 245 5.64 -3.69 -16.62
N ALA A 246 5.04 -4.14 -17.71
CA ALA A 246 5.72 -4.48 -18.95
C ALA A 246 6.44 -3.29 -19.60
N CYS A 247 5.97 -2.05 -19.36
CA CYS A 247 6.61 -0.84 -19.87
C CYS A 247 7.77 -0.31 -19.00
N ILE A 248 8.00 -0.87 -17.80
CA ILE A 248 9.09 -0.44 -16.90
C ILE A 248 10.47 -0.47 -17.59
N PRO A 249 10.88 -1.54 -18.28
CA PRO A 249 12.20 -1.59 -18.93
C PRO A 249 12.42 -0.49 -19.96
N ILE A 250 11.36 -0.04 -20.66
CA ILE A 250 11.43 1.05 -21.64
C ILE A 250 11.82 2.35 -20.94
N VAL A 251 11.11 2.71 -19.87
CA VAL A 251 11.32 3.99 -19.17
C VAL A 251 12.60 3.95 -18.33
N ALA A 252 12.84 2.86 -17.61
CA ALA A 252 13.97 2.74 -16.69
C ALA A 252 15.33 2.70 -17.41
N LEU A 253 15.42 2.00 -18.54
CA LEU A 253 16.69 1.82 -19.26
C LEU A 253 16.89 2.86 -20.37
N HIS A 254 15.84 3.21 -21.12
CA HIS A 254 15.99 4.08 -22.29
C HIS A 254 15.58 5.52 -22.06
N PHE A 255 14.71 5.82 -21.09
CA PHE A 255 14.28 7.18 -20.79
C PHE A 255 14.45 7.58 -19.32
N PRO A 256 15.62 7.35 -18.68
CA PRO A 256 15.82 7.68 -17.27
C PRO A 256 15.78 9.20 -17.02
N HIS A 257 16.05 10.01 -18.04
CA HIS A 257 16.01 11.47 -17.95
C HIS A 257 14.59 12.05 -18.08
N ALA A 258 13.66 11.32 -18.71
CA ALA A 258 12.29 11.78 -18.91
C ALA A 258 11.45 11.58 -17.65
N GLN A 259 11.42 12.59 -16.78
CA GLN A 259 10.64 12.54 -15.53
C GLN A 259 9.13 12.39 -15.80
N SER A 260 8.61 12.99 -16.88
CA SER A 260 7.21 12.80 -17.30
C SER A 260 6.88 11.32 -17.54
N ALA A 261 7.72 10.59 -18.26
CA ALA A 261 7.51 9.18 -18.55
C ALA A 261 7.49 8.32 -17.28
N LYS A 262 8.39 8.59 -16.32
CA LYS A 262 8.39 7.90 -15.01
C LYS A 262 7.11 8.16 -14.24
N ARG A 263 6.63 9.41 -14.22
CA ARG A 263 5.41 9.78 -13.50
C ARG A 263 4.17 9.15 -14.12
N PHE A 264 4.04 9.18 -15.46
CA PHE A 264 2.95 8.51 -16.17
C PHE A 264 2.96 6.99 -15.93
N LEU A 265 4.14 6.37 -15.93
CA LEU A 265 4.28 4.95 -15.62
C LEU A 265 3.79 4.62 -14.21
N VAL A 266 4.19 5.41 -13.20
CA VAL A 266 3.71 5.25 -11.82
C VAL A 266 2.19 5.39 -11.75
N LEU A 267 1.61 6.36 -12.48
CA LEU A 267 0.16 6.55 -12.53
C LEU A 267 -0.56 5.36 -13.15
N ILE A 268 -0.07 4.80 -14.27
CA ILE A 268 -0.66 3.61 -14.91
C ILE A 268 -0.57 2.37 -14.01
N VAL A 269 0.56 2.17 -13.34
CA VAL A 269 0.70 1.04 -12.39
C VAL A 269 -0.25 1.22 -11.21
N ALA A 270 -0.36 2.44 -10.68
CA ALA A 270 -1.27 2.75 -9.58
C ALA A 270 -2.74 2.59 -9.98
N THR A 271 -3.14 3.03 -11.18
CA THR A 271 -4.52 2.82 -11.67
C THR A 271 -4.84 1.34 -11.81
N GLY A 272 -3.93 0.54 -12.39
CA GLY A 272 -4.11 -0.92 -12.47
C GLY A 272 -4.28 -1.57 -11.10
N LEU A 273 -3.44 -1.20 -10.13
CA LEU A 273 -3.52 -1.71 -8.76
C LEU A 273 -4.82 -1.28 -8.06
N LEU A 274 -5.27 -0.04 -8.25
CA LEU A 274 -6.54 0.44 -7.69
C LEU A 274 -7.74 -0.32 -8.24
N PHE A 275 -7.75 -0.66 -9.53
CA PHE A 275 -8.81 -1.48 -10.12
C PHE A 275 -8.78 -2.92 -9.58
N VAL A 276 -7.60 -3.48 -9.35
CA VAL A 276 -7.44 -4.82 -8.74
C VAL A 276 -7.98 -4.84 -7.30
N VAL A 277 -7.67 -3.81 -6.50
CA VAL A 277 -8.08 -3.74 -5.08
C VAL A 277 -9.55 -3.38 -4.93
N MET A 278 -10.02 -2.35 -5.65
CA MET A 278 -11.38 -1.81 -5.49
C MET A 278 -12.42 -2.56 -6.30
N GLN A 279 -12.01 -3.30 -7.34
CA GLN A 279 -12.86 -4.09 -8.22
C GLN A 279 -14.13 -3.32 -8.65
N PRO A 280 -13.96 -2.15 -9.32
CA PRO A 280 -15.10 -1.32 -9.66
C PRO A 280 -16.06 -2.10 -10.57
N PRO A 281 -17.37 -1.90 -10.42
CA PRO A 281 -18.36 -2.47 -11.33
C PRO A 281 -18.11 -1.91 -12.73
N ILE A 282 -17.81 -2.76 -13.69
CA ILE A 282 -17.76 -2.36 -15.09
C ILE A 282 -18.80 -3.19 -15.80
N LYS A 283 -19.67 -2.55 -16.58
CA LYS A 283 -20.47 -3.28 -17.56
C LYS A 283 -19.59 -3.44 -18.80
N LEU A 284 -18.64 -4.38 -18.75
CA LEU A 284 -17.61 -4.52 -19.79
C LEU A 284 -18.10 -5.26 -21.04
N SER A 285 -19.41 -5.50 -21.13
CA SER A 285 -20.12 -6.17 -22.24
C SER A 285 -19.93 -5.53 -23.63
N TRP A 286 -19.35 -4.33 -23.70
CA TRP A 286 -19.07 -3.64 -24.97
C TRP A 286 -17.65 -3.84 -25.50
N VAL A 287 -16.67 -4.23 -24.67
CA VAL A 287 -15.25 -4.26 -25.06
C VAL A 287 -14.65 -5.67 -24.93
N TYR A 288 -15.12 -6.49 -24.01
CA TYR A 288 -14.63 -7.85 -23.75
C TYR A 288 -15.60 -8.93 -24.26
N ARG A 289 -15.73 -9.07 -25.58
CA ARG A 289 -16.52 -10.15 -26.17
C ARG A 289 -15.64 -11.39 -26.35
N SER A 290 -15.45 -12.15 -25.28
CA SER A 290 -15.00 -13.54 -25.39
C SER A 290 -16.10 -14.44 -24.85
N ASP A 291 -16.50 -15.41 -25.67
CA ASP A 291 -17.58 -16.35 -25.33
C ASP A 291 -17.24 -17.16 -24.07
N PHE A 292 -15.95 -17.43 -23.84
CA PHE A 292 -15.45 -18.11 -22.63
C PHE A 292 -15.73 -17.33 -21.33
N ILE A 293 -15.36 -16.05 -21.28
CA ILE A 293 -15.60 -15.19 -20.11
C ILE A 293 -17.09 -14.97 -19.87
N THR A 294 -17.86 -14.78 -20.96
CA THR A 294 -19.33 -14.63 -20.88
C THR A 294 -19.99 -15.88 -20.30
N ALA A 295 -19.56 -17.08 -20.72
CA ALA A 295 -20.09 -18.34 -20.21
C ALA A 295 -19.77 -18.55 -18.72
N ALA A 296 -18.57 -18.16 -18.26
CA ALA A 296 -18.17 -18.26 -16.86
C ALA A 296 -18.93 -17.30 -15.92
N HIS A 297 -19.39 -16.15 -16.43
CA HIS A 297 -20.25 -15.24 -15.66
C HIS A 297 -21.72 -15.63 -15.64
N LEU A 298 -22.18 -16.37 -16.66
CA LEU A 298 -23.55 -16.90 -16.69
C LEU A 298 -23.75 -18.07 -15.72
N SER A 299 -22.69 -18.69 -15.22
CA SER A 299 -22.74 -19.73 -14.19
C SER A 299 -22.74 -19.19 -12.75
N ASP A 300 -22.82 -17.86 -12.54
CA ASP A 300 -22.92 -17.28 -11.20
C ASP A 300 -24.30 -17.57 -10.58
N ASP A 301 -24.39 -18.74 -9.93
CA ASP A 301 -25.43 -19.13 -9.00
C ASP A 301 -25.46 -18.26 -7.72
N ASP A 302 -24.54 -17.31 -7.53
CA ASP A 302 -24.47 -16.51 -6.31
C ASP A 302 -25.71 -15.64 -6.08
N ILE A 303 -26.38 -15.18 -7.15
CA ILE A 303 -27.65 -14.42 -7.06
C ILE A 303 -28.83 -15.38 -6.81
N SER A 304 -28.77 -16.61 -7.33
CA SER A 304 -29.83 -17.64 -7.16
C SER A 304 -29.75 -18.35 -5.80
N ILE A 305 -28.54 -18.54 -5.25
CA ILE A 305 -28.29 -19.24 -3.97
C ILE A 305 -28.37 -18.29 -2.76
N TYR A 306 -27.72 -17.12 -2.80
CA TYR A 306 -27.63 -16.24 -1.62
C TYR A 306 -28.73 -15.16 -1.55
N GLY A 307 -29.59 -15.10 -2.56
CA GLY A 307 -30.65 -14.11 -2.63
C GLY A 307 -30.12 -12.67 -2.78
N PHE A 308 -31.04 -11.71 -2.79
CA PHE A 308 -30.78 -10.31 -3.09
C PHE A 308 -29.78 -9.69 -2.09
N VAL A 309 -28.50 -9.65 -2.44
CA VAL A 309 -27.54 -8.76 -1.78
C VAL A 309 -27.98 -7.34 -2.12
N ALA A 310 -28.49 -6.60 -1.13
CA ALA A 310 -28.95 -5.22 -1.29
C ALA A 310 -27.97 -4.45 -2.19
N SER A 311 -28.47 -3.94 -3.32
CA SER A 311 -27.66 -3.33 -4.36
C SER A 311 -27.00 -2.07 -3.84
N LYS A 312 -25.82 -2.21 -3.21
CA LYS A 312 -25.01 -1.06 -2.84
C LYS A 312 -24.64 -0.34 -4.14
N PRO A 313 -24.86 0.98 -4.24
CA PRO A 313 -24.43 1.73 -5.40
C PRO A 313 -22.92 1.52 -5.54
N SER A 314 -22.51 0.96 -6.66
CA SER A 314 -21.14 0.53 -6.89
C SER A 314 -20.32 1.60 -7.63
N TRP A 315 -20.98 2.67 -8.11
CA TRP A 315 -20.38 3.87 -8.68
C TRP A 315 -19.46 4.70 -7.75
N PRO A 316 -19.64 4.76 -6.41
CA PRO A 316 -18.76 5.53 -5.52
C PRO A 316 -17.30 5.06 -5.56
N SER A 317 -17.06 3.76 -5.83
CA SER A 317 -15.70 3.22 -6.00
C SER A 317 -14.90 3.97 -7.07
N TRP A 318 -15.55 4.44 -8.15
CA TRP A 318 -14.93 5.24 -9.20
C TRP A 318 -14.49 6.62 -8.72
N LEU A 319 -15.26 7.24 -7.82
CA LEU A 319 -14.87 8.50 -7.21
C LEU A 319 -13.62 8.33 -6.34
N LEU A 320 -13.55 7.24 -5.56
CA LEU A 320 -12.36 6.95 -4.77
C LEU A 320 -11.13 6.72 -5.67
N ILE A 321 -11.27 5.92 -6.74
CA ILE A 321 -10.19 5.73 -7.72
C ILE A 321 -9.76 7.08 -8.31
N ALA A 322 -10.71 7.94 -8.69
CA ALA A 322 -10.41 9.27 -9.20
C ALA A 322 -9.65 10.13 -8.17
N THR A 323 -10.05 10.11 -6.89
CA THR A 323 -9.35 10.87 -5.82
C THR A 323 -7.89 10.42 -5.67
N VAL A 324 -7.63 9.11 -5.64
CA VAL A 324 -6.28 8.57 -5.44
C VAL A 324 -5.41 8.84 -6.67
N VAL A 325 -5.97 8.72 -7.88
CA VAL A 325 -5.25 9.01 -9.11
C VAL A 325 -4.92 10.50 -9.24
N LEU A 326 -5.87 11.39 -8.91
CA LEU A 326 -5.65 12.84 -8.92
C LEU A 326 -4.58 13.24 -7.89
N THR A 327 -4.63 12.67 -6.68
CA THR A 327 -3.64 12.94 -5.64
C THR A 327 -2.24 12.45 -6.02
N LEU A 328 -2.13 11.25 -6.56
CA LEU A 328 -0.87 10.75 -7.12
C LEU A 328 -0.36 11.62 -8.27
N ALA A 329 -1.25 12.09 -9.16
CA ALA A 329 -0.88 12.97 -10.27
C ALA A 329 -0.36 14.34 -9.77
N ALA A 330 -0.91 14.86 -8.69
CA ALA A 330 -0.45 16.09 -8.04
C ALA A 330 0.90 15.90 -7.34
N VAL A 331 1.06 14.86 -6.52
CA VAL A 331 2.31 14.56 -5.79
C VAL A 331 3.47 14.26 -6.76
N THR A 332 3.19 13.51 -7.82
CA THR A 332 4.18 13.25 -8.88
C THR A 332 4.43 14.47 -9.77
N SER A 333 3.69 15.58 -9.60
CA SER A 333 3.75 16.81 -10.39
C SER A 333 3.54 16.58 -11.90
N ILE A 334 2.69 15.62 -12.26
CA ILE A 334 2.09 15.53 -13.61
C ILE A 334 1.18 16.75 -13.80
N ILE A 335 0.39 17.06 -12.77
CA ILE A 335 -0.39 18.28 -12.68
C ILE A 335 0.48 19.33 -11.96
N PRO A 336 0.76 20.50 -12.57
CA PRO A 336 1.64 21.52 -11.99
C PRO A 336 0.99 22.32 -10.84
N VAL A 337 0.44 21.64 -9.84
CA VAL A 337 -0.24 22.21 -8.65
C VAL A 337 0.69 23.12 -7.83
N LYS A 338 2.00 22.88 -7.88
CA LYS A 338 3.00 23.69 -7.18
C LYS A 338 3.11 25.11 -7.75
N TYR A 339 2.91 25.31 -9.05
CA TYR A 339 3.22 26.58 -9.71
C TYR A 339 1.99 27.46 -9.93
N VAL A 340 0.80 26.86 -10.08
CA VAL A 340 -0.43 27.60 -10.40
C VAL A 340 -1.42 27.49 -9.24
N VAL A 341 -1.76 28.63 -8.62
CA VAL A 341 -2.65 28.69 -7.44
C VAL A 341 -4.09 28.32 -7.81
N GLU A 342 -4.60 28.77 -8.96
CA GLU A 342 -5.95 28.41 -9.44
C GLU A 342 -6.11 26.91 -9.73
N LEU A 343 -5.05 26.28 -10.24
CA LEU A 343 -5.02 24.84 -10.44
C LEU A 343 -5.00 24.10 -9.09
N ARG A 344 -4.37 24.69 -8.08
CA ARG A 344 -4.33 24.15 -6.71
C ARG A 344 -5.66 24.24 -6.00
N THR A 345 -6.37 25.37 -6.12
CA THR A 345 -7.73 25.51 -5.58
C THR A 345 -8.69 24.53 -6.25
N SER A 346 -8.70 24.47 -7.58
CA SER A 346 -9.56 23.55 -8.33
C SER A 346 -9.23 22.08 -8.02
N TYR A 347 -7.95 21.73 -7.90
CA TYR A 347 -7.52 20.39 -7.48
C TYR A 347 -7.99 20.04 -6.07
N ALA A 348 -7.77 20.91 -5.08
CA ALA A 348 -8.16 20.65 -3.69
C ALA A 348 -9.68 20.49 -3.55
N VAL A 349 -10.45 21.33 -4.24
CA VAL A 349 -11.91 21.25 -4.29
C VAL A 349 -12.36 19.96 -5.00
N ALA A 350 -11.75 19.60 -6.14
CA ALA A 350 -12.10 18.38 -6.86
C ALA A 350 -11.84 17.11 -6.04
N VAL A 351 -10.69 17.00 -5.37
CA VAL A 351 -10.38 15.88 -4.46
C VAL A 351 -11.35 15.86 -3.28
N GLY A 352 -11.64 17.03 -2.70
CA GLY A 352 -12.60 17.16 -1.59
C GLY A 352 -14.02 16.74 -1.96
N ILE A 353 -14.51 17.14 -3.14
CA ILE A 353 -15.85 16.77 -3.62
C ILE A 353 -15.94 15.28 -3.90
N THR A 354 -14.95 14.73 -4.63
CA THR A 354 -14.97 13.31 -5.02
C THR A 354 -14.84 12.38 -3.81
N LEU A 355 -13.96 12.71 -2.85
CA LEU A 355 -13.86 11.98 -1.58
C LEU A 355 -15.10 12.20 -0.70
N GLY A 356 -15.62 13.43 -0.68
CA GLY A 356 -16.82 13.82 0.07
C GLY A 356 -18.05 13.02 -0.32
N ILE A 357 -18.31 12.94 -1.63
CA ILE A 357 -19.42 12.17 -2.17
C ILE A 357 -19.21 10.68 -1.91
N TYR A 358 -17.98 10.16 -2.07
CA TYR A 358 -17.67 8.77 -1.75
C TYR A 358 -18.02 8.41 -0.31
N ILE A 359 -17.50 9.18 0.67
CA ILE A 359 -17.75 8.93 2.10
C ILE A 359 -19.25 9.04 2.41
N SER A 360 -19.92 10.04 1.85
CA SER A 360 -21.36 10.26 2.05
C SER A 360 -22.19 9.08 1.56
N VAL A 361 -21.95 8.58 0.34
CA VAL A 361 -22.74 7.49 -0.24
C VAL A 361 -22.39 6.14 0.38
N GLN A 362 -21.11 5.90 0.70
CA GLN A 362 -20.66 4.61 1.22
C GLN A 362 -21.05 4.38 2.69
N TYR A 363 -20.97 5.43 3.52
CA TYR A 363 -21.15 5.31 4.97
C TYR A 363 -22.45 5.95 5.48
N PHE A 364 -23.03 6.91 4.75
CA PHE A 364 -24.21 7.67 5.17
C PHE A 364 -25.39 7.57 4.18
N PHE A 365 -25.54 6.43 3.49
CA PHE A 365 -26.48 6.24 2.37
C PHE A 365 -27.92 6.76 2.60
N GLN A 366 -28.44 6.64 3.82
CA GLN A 366 -29.80 7.02 4.19
C GLN A 366 -29.98 8.50 4.57
N ALA A 367 -28.91 9.28 4.71
CA ALA A 367 -28.95 10.67 5.21
C ALA A 367 -28.64 11.69 4.11
N VAL A 368 -29.47 11.74 3.06
CA VAL A 368 -29.26 12.62 1.87
C VAL A 368 -29.13 14.10 2.24
N VAL A 369 -29.85 14.56 3.27
CA VAL A 369 -29.78 15.95 3.76
C VAL A 369 -28.41 16.28 4.38
N LEU A 370 -27.68 15.27 4.87
CA LEU A 370 -26.36 15.44 5.49
C LEU A 370 -25.23 15.50 4.44
N TYR A 371 -25.47 15.03 3.21
CA TYR A 371 -24.49 15.02 2.13
C TYR A 371 -23.84 16.37 1.85
N PRO A 372 -24.58 17.48 1.66
CA PRO A 372 -23.94 18.77 1.39
C PRO A 372 -23.05 19.23 2.54
N LEU A 373 -23.43 18.96 3.80
CA LEU A 373 -22.59 19.30 4.94
C LEU A 373 -21.33 18.43 5.00
N LEU A 374 -21.45 17.11 4.84
CA LEU A 374 -20.29 16.21 4.85
C LEU A 374 -19.33 16.51 3.69
N VAL A 375 -19.85 16.78 2.49
CA VAL A 375 -19.03 17.22 1.36
C VAL A 375 -18.33 18.54 1.69
N ALA A 376 -19.02 19.51 2.29
CA ALA A 376 -18.40 20.77 2.70
C ALA A 376 -17.29 20.57 3.76
N THR A 377 -17.46 19.63 4.69
CA THR A 377 -16.42 19.29 5.69
C THR A 377 -15.18 18.70 5.03
N ILE A 378 -15.36 17.77 4.09
CA ILE A 378 -14.25 17.10 3.42
C ILE A 378 -13.56 18.03 2.43
N VAL A 379 -14.31 18.92 1.76
CA VAL A 379 -13.75 19.98 0.91
C VAL A 379 -12.94 20.98 1.73
N SER A 380 -13.47 21.45 2.87
CA SER A 380 -12.72 22.38 3.74
C SER A 380 -11.47 21.74 4.33
N ALA A 381 -11.53 20.46 4.72
CA ALA A 381 -10.36 19.69 5.13
C ALA A 381 -9.33 19.53 4.00
N ALA A 382 -9.77 19.17 2.78
CA ALA A 382 -8.87 19.01 1.63
C ALA A 382 -8.21 20.34 1.22
N VAL A 383 -8.96 21.44 1.21
CA VAL A 383 -8.42 22.79 0.98
C VAL A 383 -7.41 23.15 2.06
N PHE A 384 -7.72 22.89 3.34
CA PHE A 384 -6.79 23.15 4.43
C PHE A 384 -5.47 22.41 4.21
N VAL A 385 -5.52 21.09 4.03
CA VAL A 385 -4.34 20.20 3.86
C VAL A 385 -3.51 20.56 2.62
N VAL A 386 -4.15 20.87 1.49
CA VAL A 386 -3.39 21.21 0.27
C VAL A 386 -2.67 22.56 0.40
N PHE A 387 -3.28 23.54 1.07
CA PHE A 387 -2.71 24.88 1.23
C PHE A 387 -1.78 25.04 2.44
N THR A 388 -1.78 24.09 3.38
CA THR A 388 -0.73 23.93 4.40
C THR A 388 0.55 23.38 3.79
N HIS A 389 0.48 22.28 3.04
CA HIS A 389 1.66 21.67 2.40
C HIS A 389 2.23 22.53 1.25
N LEU A 390 1.38 23.25 0.51
CA LEU A 390 1.79 24.19 -0.53
C LEU A 390 1.25 25.58 -0.19
N PRO A 391 1.99 26.42 0.56
CA PRO A 391 1.53 27.74 0.92
C PRO A 391 1.42 28.68 -0.29
N SER A 392 0.51 29.65 -0.18
CA SER A 392 0.33 30.79 -1.10
C SER A 392 0.24 32.08 -0.30
N GLU A 393 0.42 33.24 -0.93
CA GLU A 393 0.29 34.56 -0.26
C GLU A 393 -1.10 34.76 0.37
N SER A 394 -2.14 34.20 -0.25
CA SER A 394 -3.51 34.22 0.27
C SER A 394 -3.77 33.21 1.40
N SER A 395 -2.92 32.18 1.56
CA SER A 395 -3.12 31.08 2.52
C SER A 395 -3.11 31.61 3.95
N THR A 396 -2.18 32.49 4.31
CA THR A 396 -2.03 33.02 5.67
C THR A 396 -3.26 33.78 6.16
N ARG A 397 -4.03 34.40 5.25
CA ARG A 397 -5.24 35.14 5.59
C ARG A 397 -6.49 34.26 5.57
N VAL A 398 -6.59 33.30 4.65
CA VAL A 398 -7.82 32.53 4.41
C VAL A 398 -7.89 31.23 5.23
N LEU A 399 -6.77 30.55 5.46
CA LEU A 399 -6.76 29.23 6.11
C LEU A 399 -7.34 29.21 7.53
N PRO A 400 -7.08 30.21 8.40
CA PRO A 400 -7.72 30.27 9.71
C PRO A 400 -9.25 30.33 9.65
N TRP A 401 -9.80 31.04 8.67
CA TRP A 401 -11.25 31.10 8.45
C TRP A 401 -11.81 29.77 7.94
N VAL A 402 -11.08 29.09 7.04
CA VAL A 402 -11.45 27.74 6.55
C VAL A 402 -11.48 26.75 7.71
N PHE A 403 -10.49 26.78 8.60
CA PHE A 403 -10.47 25.93 9.80
C PHE A 403 -11.60 26.28 10.77
N SER A 404 -11.85 27.56 11.02
CA SER A 404 -12.98 27.99 11.86
C SER A 404 -14.32 27.51 11.30
N PHE A 405 -14.48 27.54 9.97
CA PHE A 405 -15.67 27.01 9.30
C PHE A 405 -15.78 25.49 9.47
N LEU A 406 -14.68 24.74 9.30
CA LEU A 406 -14.64 23.29 9.55
C LEU A 406 -15.06 22.94 10.98
N VAL A 407 -14.54 23.67 11.98
CA VAL A 407 -14.90 23.47 13.39
C VAL A 407 -16.37 23.82 13.65
N ALA A 408 -16.91 24.86 13.01
CA ALA A 408 -18.32 25.24 13.13
C ALA A 408 -19.28 24.22 12.48
N LEU A 409 -18.85 23.54 11.41
CA LEU A 409 -19.66 22.49 10.77
C LEU A 409 -19.85 21.26 11.67
N PHE A 410 -18.90 20.97 12.58
CA PHE A 410 -18.98 19.82 13.47
C PHE A 410 -20.27 19.77 14.33
N PRO A 411 -20.55 20.75 15.22
CA PRO A 411 -21.77 20.72 16.03
C PRO A 411 -23.04 20.80 15.18
N VAL A 412 -23.01 21.51 14.05
CA VAL A 412 -24.16 21.61 13.13
C VAL A 412 -24.48 20.24 12.53
N THR A 413 -23.49 19.53 12.01
CA THR A 413 -23.68 18.18 11.46
C THR A 413 -24.15 17.17 12.51
N TYR A 414 -23.57 17.21 13.70
CA TYR A 414 -23.93 16.32 14.80
C TYR A 414 -25.36 16.54 15.30
N LEU A 415 -25.79 17.79 15.46
CA LEU A 415 -27.16 18.12 15.91
C LEU A 415 -28.20 17.83 14.83
N LEU A 416 -27.89 18.14 13.56
CA LEU A 416 -28.79 17.93 12.44
C LEU A 416 -29.04 16.44 12.18
N GLU A 417 -27.99 15.62 12.26
CA GLU A 417 -28.12 14.15 12.22
C GLU A 417 -29.07 13.66 13.32
N GLY A 418 -28.98 14.25 14.51
CA GLY A 418 -29.84 13.90 15.62
C GLY A 418 -31.30 14.30 15.43
N HIS A 419 -31.58 15.45 14.82
CA HIS A 419 -32.94 15.96 14.65
C HIS A 419 -33.68 15.31 13.46
N LEU A 420 -32.99 15.09 12.33
CA LEU A 420 -33.62 14.59 11.10
C LEU A 420 -34.12 13.15 11.23
N ARG A 421 -33.37 12.30 11.94
CA ARG A 421 -33.80 10.94 12.20
C ARG A 421 -34.66 10.81 13.47
N ALA A 422 -34.58 11.78 14.40
CA ALA A 422 -35.55 11.89 15.50
C ALA A 422 -37.01 12.02 14.99
N LYS A 423 -37.19 12.73 13.87
CA LYS A 423 -38.50 12.98 13.25
C LYS A 423 -39.07 11.76 12.51
N SER A 424 -38.24 10.82 12.05
CA SER A 424 -38.73 9.59 11.39
C SER A 424 -39.28 8.56 12.39
N PHE A 425 -38.99 8.69 13.69
CA PHE A 425 -39.46 7.77 14.73
C PHE A 425 -40.91 7.94 15.18
N ALA A 426 -41.59 8.98 14.70
CA ALA A 426 -42.96 9.25 15.16
C ALA A 426 -43.98 8.22 14.64
N ASP A 427 -43.67 7.50 13.55
CA ASP A 427 -44.63 6.70 12.79
C ASP A 427 -44.25 5.21 12.61
N GLU A 428 -43.25 4.67 13.31
CA GLU A 428 -42.72 3.28 13.08
C GLU A 428 -42.92 2.31 14.27
N ASP A 429 -43.04 1.01 13.96
CA ASP A 429 -43.22 -0.12 14.90
C ASP A 429 -42.04 -0.27 15.89
N GLU A 430 -42.29 -0.81 17.09
CA GLU A 430 -41.29 -0.88 18.18
C GLU A 430 -39.99 -1.65 17.83
N ALA A 431 -40.08 -2.67 16.98
CA ALA A 431 -38.92 -3.45 16.52
C ALA A 431 -38.07 -2.68 15.49
N GLU A 432 -38.71 -1.96 14.57
CA GLU A 432 -38.03 -1.09 13.59
C GLU A 432 -37.43 0.15 14.27
N LYS A 433 -38.09 0.65 15.32
CA LYS A 433 -37.58 1.73 16.16
C LYS A 433 -36.25 1.38 16.84
N PHE A 434 -36.09 0.13 17.33
CA PHE A 434 -34.85 -0.32 17.96
C PHE A 434 -33.70 -0.47 16.95
N THR A 435 -33.94 -1.06 15.77
CA THR A 435 -32.93 -1.20 14.72
C THR A 435 -32.51 0.17 14.15
N ASN A 436 -33.46 1.09 13.99
CA ASN A 436 -33.19 2.45 13.56
C ASN A 436 -32.46 3.27 14.64
N MET A 437 -32.74 3.07 15.92
CA MET A 437 -31.99 3.70 17.03
C MET A 437 -30.52 3.25 17.05
N LEU A 438 -30.26 1.95 16.88
CA LEU A 438 -28.89 1.41 16.73
C LEU A 438 -28.18 1.96 15.49
N ALA A 439 -28.88 2.12 14.37
CA ALA A 439 -28.31 2.70 13.15
C ALA A 439 -27.96 4.19 13.33
N ILE A 440 -28.73 4.94 14.12
CA ILE A 440 -28.40 6.34 14.46
C ILE A 440 -27.19 6.43 15.36
N GLU A 441 -27.15 5.62 16.41
CA GLU A 441 -26.01 5.62 17.31
C GLU A 441 -24.74 5.23 16.55
N GLY A 442 -24.81 4.21 15.70
CA GLY A 442 -23.71 3.84 14.80
C GLY A 442 -23.26 4.97 13.86
N ALA A 443 -24.20 5.77 13.33
CA ALA A 443 -23.88 6.88 12.42
C ALA A 443 -23.32 8.12 13.13
N ARG A 444 -23.83 8.49 14.31
CA ARG A 444 -23.24 9.56 15.13
C ARG A 444 -21.82 9.22 15.55
N MET A 445 -21.60 7.95 15.85
CA MET A 445 -20.29 7.42 16.22
C MET A 445 -19.32 7.41 15.05
N SER A 446 -19.78 7.08 13.84
CA SER A 446 -18.95 7.17 12.63
C SER A 446 -18.64 8.62 12.25
N LEU A 447 -19.58 9.55 12.45
CA LEU A 447 -19.37 10.99 12.24
C LEU A 447 -18.33 11.55 13.22
N LEU A 448 -18.44 11.22 14.52
CA LEU A 448 -17.41 11.56 15.51
C LEU A 448 -16.04 10.99 15.12
N GLY A 449 -16.00 9.74 14.67
CA GLY A 449 -14.78 9.11 14.15
C GLY A 449 -14.17 9.85 12.96
N LEU A 450 -14.99 10.28 12.00
CA LEU A 450 -14.56 11.03 10.82
C LEU A 450 -13.91 12.38 11.22
N TYR A 451 -14.57 13.16 12.08
CA TYR A 451 -14.01 14.44 12.54
C TYR A 451 -12.73 14.24 13.38
N ALA A 452 -12.68 13.21 14.23
CA ALA A 452 -11.46 12.88 14.96
C ALA A 452 -10.29 12.57 14.01
N ALA A 453 -10.53 11.83 12.93
CA ALA A 453 -9.53 11.53 11.91
C ALA A 453 -9.08 12.79 11.15
N ILE A 454 -10.01 13.66 10.74
CA ILE A 454 -9.69 14.92 10.06
C ILE A 454 -8.83 15.82 10.94
N PHE A 455 -9.22 16.02 12.21
CA PHE A 455 -8.43 16.82 13.14
C PHE A 455 -7.06 16.19 13.45
N MET A 456 -6.97 14.86 13.52
CA MET A 456 -5.68 14.18 13.69
C MET A 456 -4.75 14.44 12.51
N ILE A 457 -5.26 14.37 11.27
CA ILE A 457 -4.49 14.64 10.05
C ILE A 457 -3.99 16.09 10.05
N ILE A 458 -4.88 17.05 10.34
CA ILE A 458 -4.54 18.48 10.41
C ILE A 458 -3.46 18.74 11.47
N ALA A 459 -3.61 18.18 12.67
CA ALA A 459 -2.63 18.33 13.74
C ALA A 459 -1.25 17.75 13.37
N LEU A 460 -1.22 16.57 12.74
CA LEU A 460 0.01 15.92 12.30
C LEU A 460 0.72 16.73 11.22
N GLU A 461 -0.03 17.23 10.25
CA GLU A 461 0.49 18.00 9.14
C GLU A 461 1.09 19.33 9.61
N ILE A 462 0.35 20.10 10.42
CA ILE A 462 0.85 21.35 11.00
C ILE A 462 2.15 21.11 11.75
N LYS A 463 2.22 20.03 12.53
CA LYS A 463 3.42 19.70 13.29
C LYS A 463 4.60 19.31 12.38
N PHE A 464 4.32 18.57 11.31
CA PHE A 464 5.34 18.21 10.32
C PHE A 464 5.90 19.46 9.64
N GLU A 465 5.04 20.36 9.15
CA GLU A 465 5.44 21.60 8.47
C GLU A 465 6.17 22.57 9.41
N LEU A 466 5.68 22.75 10.64
CA LEU A 466 6.38 23.56 11.65
C LEU A 466 7.79 23.01 11.92
N THR A 467 7.94 21.69 11.98
CA THR A 467 9.26 21.05 12.18
C THR A 467 10.18 21.25 10.99
N LEU A 468 9.65 21.15 9.76
CA LEU A 468 10.41 21.41 8.54
C LEU A 468 10.89 22.87 8.47
N LEU A 469 10.00 23.83 8.71
CA LEU A 469 10.33 25.26 8.71
C LEU A 469 11.39 25.63 9.77
N LEU A 470 11.32 25.01 10.96
CA LEU A 470 12.33 25.20 12.00
C LEU A 470 13.69 24.64 11.59
N ARG A 471 13.71 23.49 10.90
CA ARG A 471 14.95 22.86 10.41
C ARG A 471 15.62 23.68 9.31
N GLU A 472 14.84 24.20 8.37
CA GLU A 472 15.34 25.04 7.27
C GLU A 472 15.95 26.35 7.81
N LYS A 473 15.23 27.05 8.70
CA LYS A 473 15.74 28.28 9.34
C LYS A 473 16.95 28.06 10.24
N ALA A 474 17.10 26.86 10.83
CA ALA A 474 18.30 26.49 11.57
C ALA A 474 19.51 26.27 10.65
N ALA A 475 19.30 25.68 9.47
CA ALA A 475 20.33 25.46 8.47
C ALA A 475 20.83 26.79 7.86
N ASP A 476 19.94 27.72 7.52
CA ASP A 476 20.30 29.04 6.98
C ASP A 476 21.17 29.86 7.94
N ARG A 477 20.91 29.76 9.25
CA ARG A 477 21.71 30.43 10.28
C ARG A 477 23.12 29.85 10.41
N GLY A 478 23.33 28.58 10.05
CA GLY A 478 24.66 27.98 10.01
C GLY A 478 25.53 28.52 8.87
N MET A 479 24.93 29.07 7.81
CA MET A 479 25.62 29.59 6.63
C MET A 479 25.98 31.08 6.72
N HIS A 480 25.46 31.81 7.71
CA HIS A 480 25.71 33.23 7.95
C HIS A 480 26.45 33.46 9.28
N GLY A 481 27.54 32.72 9.49
CA GLY A 481 28.60 33.13 10.42
C GLY A 481 29.46 34.22 9.77
N PRO A 482 29.89 35.26 10.51
CA PRO A 482 30.66 36.35 9.90
C PRO A 482 32.02 35.84 9.43
N SER A 483 32.27 35.96 8.13
CA SER A 483 33.59 35.85 7.52
C SER A 483 34.41 37.09 7.84
N SER A 484 35.07 37.14 9.01
CA SER A 484 36.13 38.12 9.24
C SER A 484 37.51 37.50 8.95
N ARG A 485 38.17 38.06 7.93
CA ARG A 485 39.61 37.96 7.72
C ARG A 485 40.33 38.79 8.79
N SER A 486 41.55 38.35 9.12
CA SER A 486 42.64 39.01 9.86
C SER A 486 42.45 39.36 11.34
N ALA A 487 43.12 38.61 12.24
CA ALA A 487 44.20 39.11 13.11
C ALA A 487 44.65 37.99 14.06
N ALA A 488 45.96 37.74 14.11
CA ALA A 488 46.59 36.75 14.97
C ALA A 488 46.60 37.23 16.43
N PHE A 489 45.79 36.62 17.30
CA PHE A 489 46.01 36.53 18.76
C PHE A 489 45.14 35.40 19.33
N PRO A 490 45.64 34.54 20.23
CA PRO A 490 44.81 33.50 20.86
C PRO A 490 44.09 34.09 22.08
N PRO A 491 42.75 34.07 22.17
CA PRO A 491 42.09 34.47 23.41
C PRO A 491 42.09 33.28 24.38
N LYS A 492 42.87 33.44 25.46
CA LYS A 492 42.75 32.65 26.68
C LYS A 492 41.32 32.76 27.23
N ALA A 493 40.75 31.59 27.53
CA ALA A 493 39.77 31.32 28.58
C ALA A 493 38.75 32.44 28.92
N ARG A 494 37.69 32.56 28.12
CA ARG A 494 36.35 32.96 28.59
C ARG A 494 35.34 31.87 28.27
N LEU A 495 35.52 30.72 28.92
CA LEU A 495 34.63 29.56 28.88
C LEU A 495 33.55 29.61 29.98
N LEU A 496 33.10 30.82 30.37
CA LEU A 496 32.07 31.00 31.41
C LEU A 496 30.86 31.85 30.98
N GLN A 497 30.76 32.20 29.69
CA GLN A 497 29.58 32.94 29.18
C GLN A 497 28.94 32.29 27.94
N GLN A 498 29.20 31.01 27.71
CA GLN A 498 28.63 30.26 26.58
C GLN A 498 27.94 28.96 27.01
N ARG A 499 27.35 28.94 28.22
CA ARG A 499 26.55 27.78 28.63
C ARG A 499 25.40 28.06 29.61
N ARG A 500 24.65 29.14 29.39
CA ARG A 500 23.20 28.97 29.53
C ARG A 500 22.79 28.11 28.35
N ALA A 501 22.37 26.88 28.64
CA ALA A 501 21.69 26.03 27.67
C ALA A 501 20.78 26.92 26.84
N HIS A 502 20.92 26.91 25.51
CA HIS A 502 20.06 27.64 24.60
C HIS A 502 18.60 27.35 25.00
N ALA A 503 18.00 28.25 25.79
CA ALA A 503 16.66 28.67 25.51
C ALA A 503 16.73 29.05 24.03
N ALA A 504 16.03 28.31 23.17
CA ALA A 504 15.72 28.83 21.85
C ALA A 504 15.29 30.29 22.09
N PRO A 505 15.99 31.28 21.52
CA PRO A 505 15.77 32.65 21.90
C PRO A 505 14.29 32.92 21.67
N THR A 506 13.58 33.39 22.70
CA THR A 506 12.19 33.85 22.62
C THR A 506 11.96 34.89 21.50
N PHE A 507 13.05 35.41 20.93
CA PHE A 507 13.13 36.25 19.74
C PHE A 507 12.95 35.52 18.38
N THR A 508 13.12 34.19 18.27
CA THR A 508 12.80 33.44 17.04
C THR A 508 11.30 33.21 16.88
N ILE A 509 10.58 33.02 17.98
CA ILE A 509 9.13 32.81 18.01
C ILE A 509 8.41 34.11 17.63
N LYS A 510 8.86 35.26 18.14
CA LYS A 510 8.29 36.58 17.78
C LYS A 510 8.49 36.99 16.31
N ARG A 511 9.49 36.42 15.59
CA ARG A 511 9.71 36.68 14.16
C ARG A 511 9.08 35.61 13.25
N LEU A 512 8.86 34.40 13.76
CA LEU A 512 7.95 33.39 13.17
C LEU A 512 6.47 33.82 13.29
N ALA A 513 6.15 34.60 14.33
CA ALA A 513 4.83 35.16 14.57
C ALA A 513 4.35 36.17 13.50
N ALA A 514 5.23 36.68 12.63
CA ALA A 514 4.82 37.61 11.59
C ALA A 514 4.28 36.93 10.32
N GLU A 515 4.68 35.69 10.02
CA GLU A 515 4.30 34.99 8.76
C GLU A 515 3.51 33.70 8.97
N ALA A 516 3.54 33.08 10.18
CA ALA A 516 2.89 31.80 10.46
C ALA A 516 2.34 31.65 11.90
N ALA A 517 2.03 32.76 12.60
CA ALA A 517 1.52 32.74 13.99
C ALA A 517 0.28 31.86 14.19
N TRP A 518 -0.56 31.71 13.16
CA TRP A 518 -1.81 30.95 13.25
C TRP A 518 -1.59 29.43 13.29
N MET A 519 -0.47 28.92 12.76
CA MET A 519 -0.25 27.47 12.60
C MET A 519 -0.21 26.73 13.96
N PRO A 520 0.56 27.17 14.97
CA PRO A 520 0.57 26.52 16.29
C PRO A 520 -0.79 26.53 16.97
N ALA A 521 -1.53 27.65 16.90
CA ALA A 521 -2.84 27.80 17.50
C ALA A 521 -3.86 26.81 16.90
N ILE A 522 -3.93 26.72 15.57
CA ILE A 522 -4.83 25.77 14.88
C ILE A 522 -4.45 24.32 15.18
N GLY A 523 -3.15 24.00 15.16
CA GLY A 523 -2.66 22.67 15.52
C GLY A 523 -3.09 22.28 16.94
N ASN A 524 -2.93 23.18 17.90
CA ASN A 524 -3.33 22.96 19.28
C ASN A 524 -4.84 22.74 19.43
N VAL A 525 -5.66 23.62 18.86
CA VAL A 525 -7.13 23.46 18.88
C VAL A 525 -7.53 22.13 18.25
N SER A 526 -6.92 21.76 17.12
CA SER A 526 -7.20 20.50 16.42
C SER A 526 -6.82 19.27 17.28
N THR A 527 -5.67 19.28 17.95
CA THR A 527 -5.27 18.18 18.86
C THR A 527 -6.20 18.02 20.06
N VAL A 528 -6.64 19.13 20.67
CA VAL A 528 -7.55 19.11 21.82
C VAL A 528 -8.93 18.61 21.39
N LEU A 529 -9.45 19.07 20.26
CA LEU A 529 -10.72 18.60 19.70
C LEU A 529 -10.65 17.11 19.33
N CYS A 530 -9.58 16.66 18.66
CA CYS A 530 -9.36 15.25 18.35
C CYS A 530 -9.35 14.39 19.61
N PHE A 531 -8.56 14.78 20.62
CA PHE A 531 -8.48 14.06 21.89
C PHE A 531 -9.84 14.03 22.62
N GLY A 532 -10.55 15.16 22.66
CA GLY A 532 -11.88 15.25 23.26
C GLY A 532 -12.91 14.33 22.58
N ILE A 533 -12.95 14.33 21.25
CA ILE A 533 -13.83 13.44 20.48
C ILE A 533 -13.45 11.97 20.71
N CYS A 534 -12.17 11.63 20.73
CA CYS A 534 -11.73 10.27 21.04
C CYS A 534 -12.11 9.82 22.46
N LEU A 535 -12.13 10.73 23.45
CA LEU A 535 -12.63 10.41 24.79
C LEU A 535 -14.15 10.15 24.78
N VAL A 536 -14.92 10.95 24.05
CA VAL A 536 -16.37 10.70 23.87
C VAL A 536 -16.59 9.34 23.21
N LEU A 537 -15.85 9.04 22.14
CA LEU A 537 -15.90 7.73 21.46
C LEU A 537 -15.54 6.57 22.39
N ASN A 538 -14.56 6.76 23.29
CA ASN A 538 -14.17 5.75 24.26
C ASN A 538 -15.28 5.46 25.28
N LEU A 539 -15.98 6.51 25.75
CA LEU A 539 -17.09 6.38 26.68
C LEU A 539 -18.25 5.59 26.05
N THR A 540 -18.58 5.85 24.78
CA THR A 540 -19.73 5.25 24.10
C THR A 540 -19.43 3.87 23.50
N LEU A 541 -18.26 3.62 22.87
CA LEU A 541 -17.96 2.30 22.26
C LEU A 541 -17.47 1.25 23.26
N THR A 542 -16.72 1.66 24.29
CA THR A 542 -16.06 0.71 25.21
C THR A 542 -16.56 0.81 26.65
N GLY A 543 -17.58 1.63 26.90
CA GLY A 543 -18.06 1.92 28.25
C GLY A 543 -17.04 2.64 29.13
N GLY A 544 -16.11 3.40 28.52
CA GLY A 544 -15.07 4.12 29.26
C GLY A 544 -13.92 3.23 29.73
N SER A 545 -13.37 2.39 28.85
CA SER A 545 -12.27 1.50 29.18
C SER A 545 -11.03 2.25 29.68
N ASN A 546 -10.52 1.85 30.85
CA ASN A 546 -9.30 2.37 31.45
C ASN A 546 -8.04 2.07 30.64
N ARG A 547 -8.08 1.10 29.73
CA ARG A 547 -6.92 0.75 28.89
C ARG A 547 -6.79 1.70 27.71
N ALA A 548 -7.89 2.23 27.20
CA ALA A 548 -7.91 3.08 26.02
C ALA A 548 -7.19 4.41 26.23
N ILE A 549 -7.22 4.99 27.44
CA ILE A 549 -6.54 6.26 27.73
C ILE A 549 -5.03 6.21 27.47
N PHE A 550 -4.40 5.04 27.67
CA PHE A 550 -2.97 4.87 27.38
C PHE A 550 -2.65 4.95 25.89
N PHE A 551 -3.61 4.59 25.03
CA PHE A 551 -3.50 4.73 23.57
C PHE A 551 -3.91 6.12 23.08
N LEU A 552 -4.84 6.79 23.76
CA LEU A 552 -5.33 8.11 23.38
C LEU A 552 -4.45 9.27 23.85
N ALA A 553 -3.90 9.20 25.06
CA ALA A 553 -3.10 10.28 25.65
C ALA A 553 -1.87 10.70 24.81
N PRO A 554 -1.17 9.79 24.08
CA PRO A 554 -0.10 10.17 23.16
C PRO A 554 -0.49 11.16 22.06
N ILE A 555 -1.78 11.30 21.72
CA ILE A 555 -2.27 12.32 20.77
C ILE A 555 -1.87 13.73 21.24
N LEU A 556 -1.84 13.97 22.56
CA LEU A 556 -1.45 15.26 23.13
C LEU A 556 0.03 15.60 22.95
N LEU A 557 0.86 14.64 22.53
CA LEU A 557 2.24 14.95 22.12
C LEU A 557 2.27 15.84 20.88
N LEU A 558 1.17 15.93 20.11
CA LEU A 558 1.05 16.79 18.94
C LEU A 558 0.85 18.27 19.28
N LEU A 559 0.66 18.62 20.56
CA LEU A 559 0.61 20.01 21.01
C LEU A 559 1.92 20.75 20.66
N ASN A 560 1.75 21.94 20.10
CA ASN A 560 2.79 22.88 19.72
C ASN A 560 2.92 24.00 20.75
N GLN A 561 4.11 24.58 20.86
CA GLN A 561 4.32 25.79 21.66
C GLN A 561 3.62 26.96 20.98
N ASP A 562 2.82 27.71 21.74
CA ASP A 562 2.04 28.83 21.22
C ASP A 562 2.04 29.98 22.23
N SER A 563 2.04 31.23 21.74
CA SER A 563 2.02 32.42 22.60
C SER A 563 0.66 32.69 23.21
N ASP A 564 -0.41 32.22 22.57
CA ASP A 564 -1.77 32.68 22.88
C ASP A 564 -2.49 31.72 23.82
N ILE A 565 -2.46 30.40 23.54
CA ILE A 565 -3.19 29.40 24.33
C ILE A 565 -2.30 28.71 25.37
N PHE A 566 -1.03 28.45 25.04
CA PHE A 566 -0.09 27.68 25.87
C PHE A 566 1.23 28.44 26.09
N ALA A 567 1.15 29.70 26.49
CA ALA A 567 2.28 30.62 26.63
C ALA A 567 3.42 30.11 27.57
N GLY A 568 3.12 29.17 28.47
CA GLY A 568 4.09 28.54 29.39
C GLY A 568 4.68 27.21 28.90
N PHE A 569 4.26 26.72 27.73
CA PHE A 569 4.64 25.39 27.23
C PHE A 569 5.91 25.48 26.39
N GLY A 570 6.99 24.85 26.86
CA GLY A 570 8.27 24.74 26.16
C GLY A 570 8.64 23.29 25.84
N ASP A 571 9.78 23.07 25.18
CA ASP A 571 10.24 21.73 24.76
C ASP A 571 10.48 20.79 25.93
N ARG A 572 10.71 21.37 27.12
CA ARG A 572 10.83 20.62 28.37
C ARG A 572 9.48 20.01 28.74
N GLN A 573 8.39 20.79 28.73
CA GLN A 573 7.07 20.35 29.18
C GLN A 573 6.33 19.41 28.21
N ARG A 574 6.96 18.94 27.12
CA ARG A 574 6.31 18.13 26.07
C ARG A 574 5.50 16.93 26.55
N TYR A 575 5.93 16.24 27.60
CA TYR A 575 5.27 15.03 28.10
C TYR A 575 4.24 15.31 29.21
N PHE A 576 4.19 16.54 29.74
CA PHE A 576 3.28 16.92 30.82
C PHE A 576 1.78 16.73 30.47
N PRO A 577 1.28 17.13 29.29
CA PRO A 577 -0.13 16.96 28.95
C PRO A 577 -0.54 15.49 28.93
N VAL A 578 0.34 14.60 28.46
CA VAL A 578 0.10 13.16 28.42
C VAL A 578 -0.08 12.59 29.82
N THR A 579 0.84 12.93 30.73
CA THR A 579 0.84 12.37 32.10
C THR A 579 -0.34 12.90 32.91
N VAL A 580 -0.64 14.19 32.78
CA VAL A 580 -1.80 14.83 33.40
C VAL A 580 -3.09 14.22 32.89
N SER A 581 -3.28 14.07 31.59
CA SER A 581 -4.51 13.50 31.03
C SER A 581 -4.74 12.04 31.42
N ILE A 582 -3.69 11.21 31.51
CA ILE A 582 -3.82 9.83 32.03
C ILE A 582 -4.23 9.84 33.50
N SER A 583 -3.53 10.61 34.33
CA SER A 583 -3.81 10.68 35.77
C SER A 583 -5.20 11.26 36.07
N GLY A 584 -5.59 12.33 35.37
CA GLY A 584 -6.88 12.99 35.51
C GLY A 584 -8.04 12.12 35.02
N TYR A 585 -7.89 11.43 33.87
CA TYR A 585 -8.91 10.50 33.37
C TYR A 585 -9.16 9.36 34.37
N LEU A 586 -8.09 8.67 34.81
CA LEU A 586 -8.22 7.56 35.75
C LEU A 586 -8.79 8.00 37.11
N LEU A 587 -8.46 9.22 37.57
CA LEU A 587 -9.03 9.80 38.78
C LEU A 587 -10.53 10.06 38.62
N LEU A 588 -10.95 10.69 37.52
CA LEU A 588 -12.36 10.97 37.24
C LEU A 588 -13.16 9.67 37.06
N THR A 589 -12.61 8.67 36.38
CA THR A 589 -13.24 7.35 36.24
C THR A 589 -13.30 6.62 37.57
N ALA A 590 -12.29 6.74 38.44
CA ALA A 590 -12.33 6.17 39.79
C ALA A 590 -13.41 6.83 40.65
N LEU A 591 -13.53 8.16 40.62
CA LEU A 591 -14.61 8.88 41.31
C LEU A 591 -15.99 8.49 40.77
N TYR A 592 -16.13 8.39 39.44
CA TYR A 592 -17.39 7.97 38.82
C TYR A 592 -17.77 6.54 39.22
N ARG A 593 -16.82 5.61 39.27
CA ARG A 593 -17.07 4.21 39.70
C ARG A 593 -17.46 4.12 41.17
N ILE A 594 -16.77 4.85 42.06
CA ILE A 594 -17.15 4.95 43.47
C ILE A 594 -18.58 5.49 43.58
N TRP A 595 -18.91 6.53 42.81
CA TRP A 595 -20.25 7.12 42.79
C TRP A 595 -21.32 6.14 42.28
N GLU A 596 -21.07 5.48 41.15
CA GLU A 596 -21.98 4.50 40.52
C GLU A 596 -22.26 3.32 41.45
N GLU A 597 -21.24 2.73 42.08
CA GLU A 597 -21.39 1.60 43.02
C GLU A 597 -22.04 2.02 44.33
N THR A 598 -21.95 3.29 44.73
CA THR A 598 -22.63 3.81 45.93
C THR A 598 -24.11 4.16 45.66
N TRP A 599 -24.51 4.29 44.40
CA TRP A 599 -25.85 4.73 44.00
C TRP A 599 -26.53 3.73 43.04
N PRO A 600 -27.09 2.63 43.58
CA PRO A 600 -28.56 2.55 43.61
C PRO A 600 -29.15 1.83 44.85
N GLY A 601 -30.17 2.45 45.45
CA GLY A 601 -31.31 1.77 46.08
C GLY A 601 -31.17 1.33 47.54
N ASN A 602 -31.64 2.18 48.47
CA ASN A 602 -32.29 1.87 49.76
C ASN A 602 -32.07 0.46 50.38
N GLY A 603 -30.82 0.03 50.55
CA GLY A 603 -30.45 -1.05 51.45
C GLY A 603 -30.03 -0.42 52.77
N GLY A 604 -30.73 -0.73 53.86
CA GLY A 604 -30.48 -0.17 55.18
C GLY A 604 -29.04 -0.37 55.66
N TRP A 605 -28.75 0.13 56.86
CA TRP A 605 -27.47 -0.02 57.58
C TRP A 605 -27.14 -1.50 57.96
N ALA A 606 -27.44 -2.46 57.09
CA ALA A 606 -27.21 -3.87 57.28
C ALA A 606 -25.75 -4.20 56.95
N LEU A 607 -25.11 -4.78 57.95
CA LEU A 607 -23.77 -5.37 57.99
C LEU A 607 -23.67 -6.65 57.12
N ASP A 608 -24.17 -6.61 55.88
CA ASP A 608 -23.92 -7.70 54.95
C ASP A 608 -22.49 -7.57 54.44
N ILE A 609 -21.64 -8.44 54.98
CA ILE A 609 -20.22 -8.61 54.67
C ILE A 609 -20.11 -9.01 53.19
N GLY A 610 -20.12 -8.01 52.30
CA GLY A 610 -19.92 -8.21 50.87
C GLY A 610 -20.63 -7.23 49.92
N GLY A 611 -21.53 -6.36 50.41
CA GLY A 611 -22.24 -5.39 49.58
C GLY A 611 -21.58 -4.00 49.47
N PRO A 612 -21.79 -3.24 48.37
CA PRO A 612 -21.31 -1.87 48.21
C PRO A 612 -22.09 -0.89 49.11
N GLY A 613 -21.66 -0.73 50.36
CA GLY A 613 -22.21 0.25 51.32
C GLY A 613 -21.33 1.49 51.54
N TRP A 614 -21.70 2.36 52.49
CA TRP A 614 -20.92 3.56 52.84
C TRP A 614 -19.45 3.27 53.22
N LEU A 615 -19.19 2.15 53.91
CA LEU A 615 -17.83 1.73 54.25
C LEU A 615 -16.97 1.42 53.02
N PHE A 616 -17.58 0.88 51.95
CA PHE A 616 -16.90 0.65 50.67
C PHE A 616 -16.51 1.98 50.02
N ALA A 617 -17.40 2.97 50.03
CA ALA A 617 -17.15 4.31 49.50
C ALA A 617 -16.03 5.03 50.26
N VAL A 618 -16.08 5.05 51.60
CA VAL A 618 -15.06 5.69 52.44
C VAL A 618 -13.70 5.01 52.29
N LYS A 619 -13.67 3.66 52.28
CA LYS A 619 -12.43 2.89 52.06
C LYS A 619 -11.79 3.24 50.72
N ASN A 620 -12.52 3.12 49.62
CA ASN A 620 -11.98 3.35 48.29
C ASN A 620 -11.65 4.83 48.03
N PHE A 621 -12.40 5.77 48.60
CA PHE A 621 -12.07 7.20 48.56
C PHE A 621 -10.78 7.52 49.32
N ALA A 622 -10.60 6.98 50.53
CA ALA A 622 -9.35 7.15 51.29
C ALA A 622 -8.15 6.55 50.53
N LEU A 623 -8.31 5.38 49.92
CA LEU A 623 -7.28 4.75 49.09
C LEU A 623 -6.97 5.55 47.82
N LEU A 624 -7.97 6.20 47.21
CA LEU A 624 -7.76 7.12 46.09
C LEU A 624 -6.93 8.34 46.52
N VAL A 625 -7.28 8.98 47.64
CA VAL A 625 -6.57 10.15 48.17
C VAL A 625 -5.09 9.84 48.45
N LEU A 626 -4.79 8.64 48.96
CA LEU A 626 -3.41 8.19 49.22
C LEU A 626 -2.55 8.11 47.94
N THR A 627 -3.15 7.93 46.75
CA THR A 627 -2.40 7.89 45.48
C THR A 627 -2.06 9.26 44.91
N LEU A 628 -2.85 10.31 45.24
CA LEU A 628 -2.74 11.65 44.64
C LEU A 628 -1.38 12.34 44.82
N PRO A 629 -0.69 12.26 45.99
CA PRO A 629 0.57 12.95 46.19
C PRO A 629 1.63 12.59 45.14
N ASN A 630 1.70 11.33 44.71
CA ASN A 630 2.66 10.90 43.70
C ASN A 630 2.37 11.48 42.30
N HIS A 631 1.11 11.48 41.89
CA HIS A 631 0.70 12.05 40.59
C HIS A 631 0.92 13.56 40.55
N ILE A 632 0.63 14.28 41.65
CA ILE A 632 0.84 15.72 41.76
C ILE A 632 2.32 16.07 41.72
N LEU A 633 3.15 15.36 42.51
CA LEU A 633 4.60 15.59 42.54
C LEU A 633 5.25 15.29 41.19
N PHE A 634 4.83 14.21 40.52
CA PHE A 634 5.32 13.84 39.21
C PHE A 634 4.90 14.84 38.13
N ASN A 635 3.62 15.23 38.08
CA ASN A 635 3.15 16.24 37.12
C ASN A 635 3.85 17.59 37.34
N ARG A 636 4.09 17.99 38.60
CA ARG A 636 4.90 19.18 38.91
C ARG A 636 6.35 19.01 38.45
N PHE A 637 6.95 17.84 38.64
CA PHE A 637 8.29 17.55 38.13
C PHE A 637 8.35 17.63 36.60
N MET A 638 7.34 17.13 35.89
CA MET A 638 7.24 17.21 34.42
C MET A 638 7.03 18.65 33.92
N TRP A 639 6.49 19.54 34.75
CA TRP A 639 6.34 20.96 34.42
C TRP A 639 7.62 21.77 34.68
N ASP A 640 8.19 21.64 35.87
CA ASP A 640 9.33 22.46 36.32
C ASP A 640 10.68 21.89 35.86
N TYR A 641 10.79 20.57 35.65
CA TYR A 641 12.07 19.81 35.50
C TYR A 641 13.08 20.06 36.62
N VAL A 642 12.62 20.63 37.74
CA VAL A 642 13.45 20.91 38.91
C VAL A 642 13.54 19.66 39.76
N ARG A 643 14.76 19.31 40.18
CA ARG A 643 15.00 18.19 41.08
C ARG A 643 14.20 18.37 42.37
N GLN A 644 13.40 17.37 42.71
CA GLN A 644 12.78 17.27 44.02
C GLN A 644 13.70 16.49 44.97
N THR A 645 13.58 16.76 46.27
CA THR A 645 14.38 16.10 47.32
C THR A 645 14.08 14.61 47.38
N ASP A 646 15.12 13.77 47.35
CA ASP A 646 15.03 12.31 47.36
C ASP A 646 14.17 11.78 48.55
N ALA A 647 14.15 12.49 49.68
CA ALA A 647 13.32 12.19 50.85
C ALA A 647 11.81 12.26 50.60
N LYS A 648 11.34 13.19 49.74
CA LYS A 648 9.91 13.31 49.39
C LYS A 648 9.46 12.12 48.55
N LEU A 649 10.30 11.65 47.61
CA LEU A 649 10.00 10.50 46.76
C LEU A 649 10.03 9.17 47.53
N LEU A 650 10.95 9.03 48.49
CA LEU A 650 11.01 7.86 49.37
C LEU A 650 9.80 7.77 50.31
N LEU A 651 9.25 8.91 50.75
CA LEU A 651 8.07 8.94 51.59
C LEU A 651 6.79 8.66 50.81
N THR A 652 6.67 9.12 49.56
CA THR A 652 5.44 8.98 48.79
C THR A 652 5.32 7.64 48.06
N LEU A 653 6.42 6.95 47.74
CA LEU A 653 6.37 5.62 47.11
C LEU A 653 5.59 4.55 47.91
N PRO A 654 5.79 4.36 49.23
CA PRO A 654 5.03 3.38 50.01
C PRO A 654 3.55 3.74 50.17
N LEU A 655 3.15 5.01 50.02
CA LEU A 655 1.74 5.42 50.09
C LEU A 655 0.87 4.79 49.00
N ASN A 656 1.44 4.34 47.87
CA ASN A 656 0.68 3.65 46.84
C ASN A 656 0.46 2.16 47.14
N LEU A 657 1.24 1.54 48.04
CA LEU A 657 1.12 0.09 48.31
C LEU A 657 -0.26 -0.30 48.88
N PRO A 658 -0.84 0.44 49.85
CA PRO A 658 -2.21 0.19 50.31
C PRO A 658 -3.23 0.24 49.17
N SER A 659 -3.09 1.19 48.25
CA SER A 659 -3.98 1.33 47.08
C SER A 659 -3.82 0.20 46.04
N ILE A 660 -2.68 -0.50 46.03
CA ILE A 660 -2.46 -1.62 45.10
C ILE A 660 -3.04 -2.92 45.68
N ILE A 661 -2.93 -3.10 47.00
CA ILE A 661 -3.26 -4.36 47.69
C ILE A 661 -4.71 -4.39 48.18
N MET A 662 -5.22 -3.29 48.75
CA MET A 662 -6.47 -3.29 49.53
C MET A 662 -7.69 -2.75 48.76
N THR A 663 -7.52 -2.24 47.54
CA THR A 663 -8.62 -1.68 46.74
C THR A 663 -9.40 -2.76 46.03
N ASP A 664 -10.72 -2.60 46.03
CA ASP A 664 -11.64 -3.47 45.29
C ASP A 664 -11.79 -3.00 43.83
N ILE A 665 -11.60 -1.71 43.56
CA ILE A 665 -11.77 -1.11 42.24
C ILE A 665 -10.47 -1.18 41.43
N LEU A 666 -10.55 -1.78 40.23
CA LEU A 666 -9.41 -1.94 39.32
C LEU A 666 -8.76 -0.61 38.92
N THR A 667 -9.55 0.47 38.76
CA THR A 667 -9.04 1.81 38.39
C THR A 667 -8.06 2.35 39.41
N ILE A 668 -8.37 2.23 40.70
CA ILE A 668 -7.54 2.73 41.80
C ILE A 668 -6.26 1.89 41.90
N ARG A 669 -6.35 0.56 41.68
CA ARG A 669 -5.18 -0.31 41.60
C ARG A 669 -4.23 0.09 40.47
N VAL A 670 -4.77 0.37 39.28
CA VAL A 670 -3.98 0.86 38.13
C VAL A 670 -3.37 2.23 38.44
N LEU A 671 -4.11 3.14 39.06
CA LEU A 671 -3.64 4.47 39.45
C LEU A 671 -2.51 4.39 40.51
N GLY A 672 -2.61 3.47 41.46
CA GLY A 672 -1.58 3.17 42.46
C GLY A 672 -0.30 2.61 41.85
N LEU A 673 -0.42 1.61 40.95
CA LEU A 673 0.71 1.07 40.19
C LEU A 673 1.40 2.15 39.35
N LEU A 674 0.61 2.99 38.69
CA LEU A 674 1.11 4.08 37.87
C LEU A 674 1.81 5.17 38.71
N GLY A 675 1.30 5.48 39.90
CA GLY A 675 1.99 6.35 40.87
C GLY A 675 3.34 5.80 41.34
N ALA A 676 3.44 4.47 41.55
CA ALA A 676 4.70 3.82 41.86
C ALA A 676 5.70 3.87 40.68
N MET A 677 5.22 3.67 39.45
CA MET A 677 6.05 3.84 38.25
C MET A 677 6.51 5.29 38.06
N TYR A 678 5.64 6.27 38.30
CA TYR A 678 5.97 7.71 38.21
C TYR A 678 7.06 8.13 39.19
N SER A 679 6.96 7.72 40.45
CA SER A 679 7.99 8.00 41.46
C SER A 679 9.33 7.33 41.10
N LEU A 680 9.32 6.09 40.61
CA LEU A 680 10.52 5.39 40.14
C LEU A 680 11.13 6.04 38.89
N ALA A 681 10.31 6.42 37.91
CA ALA A 681 10.75 7.11 36.70
C ALA A 681 11.37 8.48 37.06
N GLN A 682 10.73 9.24 37.94
CA GLN A 682 11.25 10.52 38.44
C GLN A 682 12.60 10.34 39.15
N TYR A 683 12.75 9.30 39.97
CA TYR A 683 14.03 8.98 40.62
C TYR A 683 15.12 8.66 39.60
N MET A 684 14.83 7.81 38.62
CA MET A 684 15.79 7.42 37.57
C MET A 684 16.22 8.60 36.69
N ILE A 685 15.27 9.45 36.28
CA ILE A 685 15.54 10.65 35.48
C ILE A 685 16.38 11.64 36.29
N SER A 686 16.01 11.91 37.55
CA SER A 686 16.75 12.80 38.44
C SER A 686 18.17 12.30 38.69
N ARG A 687 18.38 10.98 38.85
CA ARG A 687 19.70 10.36 38.98
C ARG A 687 20.53 10.51 37.71
N ARG A 688 19.94 10.32 36.52
CA ARG A 688 20.65 10.55 35.24
C ARG A 688 21.06 12.01 35.08
N ILE A 689 20.18 12.96 35.41
CA ILE A 689 20.50 14.40 35.37
C ILE A 689 21.67 14.71 36.32
N ARG A 690 21.69 14.13 37.53
CA ARG A 690 22.81 14.27 38.47
C ARG A 690 24.12 13.73 37.91
N ILE A 691 24.12 12.53 37.35
CA ILE A 691 25.34 11.91 36.78
C ILE A 691 25.84 12.73 35.58
N ALA A 692 24.93 13.19 34.71
CA ALA A 692 25.29 14.04 33.57
C ALA A 692 25.84 15.39 34.02
N GLY A 693 25.26 16.00 35.06
CA GLY A 693 25.76 17.25 35.66
C GLY A 693 27.13 17.08 36.30
N MET A 694 27.37 15.98 37.02
CA MET A 694 28.66 15.67 37.64
C MET A 694 29.76 15.31 36.63
N ARG A 695 29.41 14.87 35.41
CA ARG A 695 30.39 14.70 34.30
C ARG A 695 30.79 16.03 33.65
N TYR A 696 30.07 17.11 33.97
CA TYR A 696 30.25 18.44 33.40
C TYR A 696 31.08 19.38 34.28
N ILE A 697 31.11 19.08 35.58
CA ILE A 697 32.01 19.67 36.58
C ILE A 697 33.31 18.87 36.53
#